data_AF-A0A2K6UTU8-F1
#
_entry.id   AF-A0A2K6UTU8-F1
#
_cell.length_a   1.000
_cell.length_b   1.000
_cell.length_c   1.000
_cell.angle_alpha   90.00
_cell.angle_beta   90.00
_cell.angle_gamma   90.00
#
_symmetry.space_group_name_H-M   'P 1'
#
loop_
_entity.id
_entity.type
_entity.pdbx_description
1 polymer ?
#
loop_
_entity_poly.entity_id
_entity_poly.type
_entity_poly.pdbx_seq_one_letter_code
_entity_poly.pdbx_strand_id
1 'polypeptide(L)'
;MDALEYYVWPRATSELILLPVTGLECVGDRLLAGEGPDVLVYSLDFGGHLQMIKRVQNLLGHYLIHGFRVRPEPNGDLDSEAMVAVFGSKGLRVVKISWGQGHFRELWRSGLWNMSDWIWDARWLEGNMALALGHNSVVLYDPVVGCILQEVPCTDRCTLSSACLIGDTWKELTIVAGAVSNQLLVWYPATALTDNKPVAPDRRVSGHVGIIFSMSYLESKGLLATASEDRSVRIWKVGDLRVPGGRVQNIGHCFGHSARVWQVKLLENYLISAGEDCVCLVWSHEGEILQAFRGHQGRGIRAIAAHERQAWVITGGDDSGIRLWHLVGRGYRGLGVSALCFKSRSRPGTLKAVTLAGSWRLLAVTDTGALYLYDLEVKCWEQLLEDKHFQSYCLLEAAPGPEGFGLCAMANGEGGVKVVPINTPTAAVDQTLFPGKVHSLSWALRGYEELLLLASGPGGVVACLEISAAPSGKAIVVKERCRYLLPPSKQRWHTCSAFLPPGDFLVCGDRRGSVMLFPSRPGLLKDPGMGGKAGAGAGVPGVDSGSSSSGNAFTGLGPVSILPSLHGKQGVTSVTCHRGYVYTTGRDGAYYQLFVRDCQLQPVLRQKSCRGMNWLAGLRIVPDGSMVILGFHANEFVVWSPRSHEKLHIVNCGGGHRSWAFSDTEAAMAFAYLKDGDVMLYRALGGCTRPHVILREGLHGREITCVKRVGTITLGTEYGVPSFVEPDDLEPGCEGPNLTDIVITCSEDTTVCVLALPTTTGSAHALTAVCNHISSVRAVAVWGIGTPGGPQDPQPGLTAHVVSAGGRAEMHCFSIMVTPDPSTPSRLACHVMHLSSHRLDEYWDRQRNRHRMVKVDPETRYMSLAVCELEQPGLGPLVAAACSDGAVRLFLLRDSGRILQLLAETFHHKRCVLKVHSFTHEAPNQRRRLLLCSAATDGNLAFWDLTTMLDHGSPVLEAPVDPGLPFRLCTPSLTLQAHSCGINSLHTLPTREGHHLVASGSEDGSLHVFVLAVEMPEPEEAVGEAGLVPQLRVIEEYSVPCAHAAHVTGLKILSPSLMVSASIDQRLTFWRLGHGEPTFMNSTVYHVPDVADMDCWPVSPEFGHRCALGGQGLEVYNWYD
;
A
#
# COMPACT_ATOMS: atom_id res chain seq x y z
N MET A 1 13.75 28.72 -52.95
CA MET A 1 13.90 27.25 -52.91
C MET A 1 14.45 26.88 -51.56
N ASP A 2 13.50 26.79 -50.65
CA ASP A 2 13.44 26.02 -49.40
C ASP A 2 14.54 24.95 -49.23
N ALA A 3 15.44 25.20 -48.28
CA ALA A 3 16.05 24.11 -47.53
C ALA A 3 15.02 23.68 -46.48
N LEU A 4 14.34 22.56 -46.74
CA LEU A 4 13.55 21.85 -45.75
C LEU A 4 14.48 21.42 -44.61
N GLU A 5 14.56 22.23 -43.55
CA GLU A 5 14.93 21.75 -42.22
C GLU A 5 13.94 20.63 -41.87
N TYR A 6 14.40 19.39 -41.89
CA TYR A 6 13.65 18.28 -41.29
C TYR A 6 13.58 18.54 -39.78
N TYR A 7 12.54 19.24 -39.33
CA TYR A 7 12.20 19.34 -37.91
C TYR A 7 11.95 17.93 -37.38
N VAL A 8 12.88 17.42 -36.57
CA VAL A 8 12.66 16.19 -35.79
C VAL A 8 11.79 16.58 -34.61
N TRP A 9 10.51 16.21 -34.66
CA TRP A 9 9.54 16.54 -33.61
C TRP A 9 9.82 15.73 -32.33
N PRO A 10 9.53 16.29 -31.13
CA PRO A 10 9.74 15.57 -29.87
C PRO A 10 8.93 14.26 -29.87
N ARG A 11 9.60 13.11 -29.91
CA ARG A 11 8.93 11.81 -29.93
C ARG A 11 8.96 11.21 -28.53
N ALA A 12 7.83 11.28 -27.84
CA ALA A 12 7.70 10.67 -26.52
C ALA A 12 7.81 9.14 -26.61
N THR A 13 8.72 8.56 -25.83
CA THR A 13 8.92 7.12 -25.69
C THR A 13 8.55 6.68 -24.27
N SER A 14 7.78 5.59 -24.16
CA SER A 14 7.36 5.04 -22.86
C SER A 14 8.52 4.25 -22.26
N GLU A 15 9.00 4.67 -21.10
CA GLU A 15 10.10 4.01 -20.37
C GLU A 15 9.56 2.97 -19.37
N LEU A 16 8.49 3.33 -18.66
CA LEU A 16 7.90 2.52 -17.60
C LEU A 16 6.38 2.48 -17.76
N ILE A 17 5.82 1.27 -17.66
CA ILE A 17 4.38 1.04 -17.58
C ILE A 17 4.13 0.18 -16.34
N LEU A 18 3.23 0.65 -15.47
CA LEU A 18 2.70 -0.08 -14.33
C LEU A 18 1.18 -0.11 -14.47
N LEU A 19 0.65 -1.19 -15.05
CA LEU A 19 -0.78 -1.36 -15.35
C LEU A 19 -1.32 -2.68 -14.76
N PRO A 20 -2.64 -2.85 -14.67
CA PRO A 20 -3.25 -4.12 -14.32
C PRO A 20 -2.70 -5.29 -15.15
N VAL A 21 -2.41 -6.41 -14.48
CA VAL A 21 -1.99 -7.64 -15.14
C VAL A 21 -3.24 -8.44 -15.51
N THR A 22 -3.63 -8.34 -16.78
CA THR A 22 -4.92 -8.85 -17.29
C THR A 22 -4.82 -10.20 -18.00
N GLY A 23 -3.62 -10.66 -18.34
CA GLY A 23 -3.38 -11.98 -18.92
C GLY A 23 -2.22 -12.69 -18.24
N LEU A 24 -2.37 -13.99 -17.96
CA LEU A 24 -1.30 -14.85 -17.46
C LEU A 24 -1.40 -16.22 -18.11
N GLU A 25 -0.26 -16.77 -18.55
CA GLU A 25 -0.18 -18.13 -19.07
C GLU A 25 1.20 -18.75 -18.80
N CYS A 26 1.21 -20.01 -18.37
CA CYS A 26 2.44 -20.78 -18.19
C CYS A 26 2.82 -21.48 -19.50
N VAL A 27 4.09 -21.40 -19.88
CA VAL A 27 4.66 -22.05 -21.07
C VAL A 27 5.89 -22.82 -20.62
N GLY A 28 5.77 -24.14 -20.46
CA GLY A 28 6.81 -24.95 -19.80
C GLY A 28 7.12 -24.40 -18.40
N ASP A 29 8.41 -24.25 -18.09
CA ASP A 29 8.91 -23.59 -16.87
C ASP A 29 9.05 -22.05 -17.03
N ARG A 30 8.19 -21.40 -17.82
CA ARG A 30 8.14 -19.94 -18.00
C ARG A 30 6.74 -19.38 -17.76
N LEU A 31 6.66 -18.11 -17.41
CA LEU A 31 5.40 -17.37 -17.28
C LEU A 31 5.38 -16.19 -18.26
N LEU A 32 4.31 -16.10 -19.03
CA LEU A 32 3.95 -14.91 -19.80
C LEU A 32 2.91 -14.11 -19.02
N ALA A 33 3.16 -12.82 -18.83
CA ALA A 33 2.23 -11.89 -18.19
C ALA A 33 1.95 -10.70 -19.10
N GLY A 34 0.68 -10.40 -19.33
CA GLY A 34 0.23 -9.24 -20.09
C GLY A 34 0.01 -8.06 -19.15
N GLU A 35 0.81 -7.01 -19.31
CA GLU A 35 0.69 -5.75 -18.57
C GLU A 35 0.40 -4.63 -19.58
N GLY A 36 -0.87 -4.23 -19.65
CA GLY A 36 -1.33 -3.37 -20.74
C GLY A 36 -0.97 -3.95 -22.13
N PRO A 37 -0.27 -3.20 -23.00
CA PRO A 37 0.14 -3.70 -24.33
C PRO A 37 1.42 -4.55 -24.30
N ASP A 38 2.08 -4.68 -23.14
CA ASP A 38 3.40 -5.29 -22.98
C ASP A 38 3.30 -6.74 -22.51
N VAL A 39 4.25 -7.56 -22.94
CA VAL A 39 4.44 -8.93 -22.41
C VAL A 39 5.68 -8.98 -21.54
N LEU A 40 5.50 -9.39 -20.29
CA LEU A 40 6.57 -9.71 -19.37
C LEU A 40 6.80 -11.22 -19.36
N VAL A 41 8.06 -11.61 -19.38
CA VAL A 41 8.47 -13.02 -19.47
C VAL A 41 9.29 -13.36 -18.24
N TYR A 42 8.85 -14.33 -17.43
CA TYR A 42 9.55 -14.76 -16.21
C TYR A 42 10.06 -16.20 -16.33
N SER A 43 11.22 -16.45 -15.70
CA SER A 43 11.71 -17.81 -15.45
C SER A 43 11.06 -18.41 -14.21
N LEU A 44 10.60 -19.64 -14.30
CA LEU A 44 10.00 -20.42 -13.21
C LEU A 44 10.91 -21.62 -12.82
N ASP A 45 12.21 -21.39 -12.69
CA ASP A 45 13.19 -22.46 -12.47
C ASP A 45 13.18 -22.99 -11.03
N PHE A 46 13.24 -24.32 -10.89
CA PHE A 46 13.22 -25.09 -9.63
C PHE A 46 14.29 -24.71 -8.59
N GLY A 47 15.34 -23.97 -8.98
CA GLY A 47 16.47 -23.57 -8.14
C GLY A 47 16.30 -22.24 -7.38
N GLY A 48 15.13 -21.59 -7.49
CA GLY A 48 14.86 -20.32 -6.80
C GLY A 48 15.21 -19.06 -7.60
N HIS A 49 15.54 -19.19 -8.89
CA HIS A 49 15.76 -18.06 -9.79
C HIS A 49 14.45 -17.62 -10.46
N LEU A 50 13.55 -17.07 -9.65
CA LEU A 50 12.31 -16.47 -10.13
C LEU A 50 12.59 -15.01 -10.52
N GLN A 51 12.85 -14.78 -11.81
CA GLN A 51 13.21 -13.45 -12.31
C GLN A 51 12.56 -13.14 -13.66
N MET A 52 12.34 -11.85 -13.93
CA MET A 52 11.97 -11.38 -15.25
C MET A 52 13.17 -11.54 -16.19
N ILE A 53 12.96 -12.19 -17.33
CA ILE A 53 13.97 -12.43 -18.37
C ILE A 53 13.89 -11.36 -19.46
N LYS A 54 12.66 -10.97 -19.86
CA LYS A 54 12.43 -10.00 -20.94
C LYS A 54 11.11 -9.27 -20.74
N ARG A 55 11.10 -8.01 -21.14
CA ARG A 55 9.89 -7.22 -21.43
C ARG A 55 9.81 -6.96 -22.92
N VAL A 56 8.72 -7.39 -23.56
CA VAL A 56 8.42 -7.10 -24.96
C VAL A 56 7.41 -5.95 -24.98
N GLN A 57 7.92 -4.75 -25.30
CA GLN A 57 7.11 -3.54 -25.30
C GLN A 57 6.18 -3.47 -26.52
N ASN A 58 4.98 -2.91 -26.29
CA ASN A 58 4.01 -2.53 -27.30
C ASN A 58 3.63 -3.67 -28.27
N LEU A 59 3.44 -4.88 -27.74
CA LEU A 59 3.14 -6.06 -28.55
C LEU A 59 1.73 -5.99 -29.16
N LEU A 60 0.75 -5.37 -28.50
CA LEU A 60 -0.61 -5.20 -29.04
C LEU A 60 -0.95 -3.75 -29.45
N GLY A 61 0.04 -2.87 -29.62
CA GLY A 61 -0.22 -1.49 -30.00
C GLY A 61 -0.91 -0.73 -28.86
N HIS A 62 -2.09 -0.19 -29.14
CA HIS A 62 -2.93 0.50 -28.16
C HIS A 62 -3.89 -0.42 -27.40
N TYR A 63 -3.92 -1.74 -27.68
CA TYR A 63 -4.79 -2.66 -26.94
C TYR A 63 -4.10 -3.29 -25.74
N LEU A 64 -4.88 -3.48 -24.67
CA LEU A 64 -4.49 -4.23 -23.49
C LEU A 64 -4.58 -5.74 -23.78
N ILE A 65 -3.62 -6.52 -23.31
CA ILE A 65 -3.58 -7.98 -23.48
C ILE A 65 -4.53 -8.64 -22.48
N HIS A 66 -5.52 -9.39 -22.98
CA HIS A 66 -6.45 -10.16 -22.12
C HIS A 66 -6.11 -11.65 -22.05
N GLY A 67 -5.39 -12.19 -23.03
CA GLY A 67 -5.11 -13.62 -23.04
C GLY A 67 -3.99 -14.06 -23.97
N PHE A 68 -3.47 -15.24 -23.66
CA PHE A 68 -2.47 -15.96 -24.43
C PHE A 68 -3.01 -17.35 -24.81
N ARG A 69 -2.65 -17.85 -25.99
CA ARG A 69 -2.87 -19.26 -26.37
C ARG A 69 -1.60 -19.83 -26.96
N VAL A 70 -1.06 -20.84 -26.30
CA VAL A 70 0.11 -21.57 -26.78
C VAL A 70 -0.36 -22.66 -27.76
N ARG A 71 0.33 -22.78 -28.89
CA ARG A 71 0.06 -23.84 -29.85
C ARG A 71 0.62 -25.17 -29.32
N PRO A 72 -0.19 -26.24 -29.24
CA PRO A 72 0.33 -27.56 -28.91
C PRO A 72 1.14 -28.09 -30.10
N GLU A 73 2.42 -28.42 -29.90
CA GLU A 73 3.23 -29.10 -30.91
C GLU A 73 3.36 -30.59 -30.56
N PRO A 74 3.03 -31.54 -31.48
CA PRO A 74 2.99 -32.97 -31.18
C PRO A 74 4.31 -33.58 -30.66
N ASN A 75 5.45 -32.97 -31.02
CA ASN A 75 6.80 -33.39 -30.64
C ASN A 75 7.67 -32.21 -30.15
N GLY A 76 7.09 -31.03 -29.94
CA GLY A 76 7.83 -29.83 -29.58
C GLY A 76 8.13 -29.81 -28.08
N ASP A 77 9.39 -29.62 -27.73
CA ASP A 77 9.75 -29.31 -26.35
C ASP A 77 9.38 -27.85 -26.08
N LEU A 78 8.31 -27.62 -25.30
CA LEU A 78 7.86 -26.29 -24.88
C LEU A 78 8.95 -25.54 -24.09
N ASP A 79 9.96 -26.25 -23.59
CA ASP A 79 11.13 -25.66 -22.95
C ASP A 79 12.13 -25.08 -23.97
N SER A 80 11.94 -25.28 -25.28
CA SER A 80 12.83 -24.81 -26.36
C SER A 80 12.22 -23.76 -27.28
N GLU A 81 11.03 -24.00 -27.83
CA GLU A 81 10.31 -23.10 -28.73
C GLU A 81 8.80 -23.14 -28.47
N ALA A 82 8.11 -22.03 -28.68
CA ALA A 82 6.66 -21.95 -28.61
C ALA A 82 6.09 -20.98 -29.64
N MET A 83 4.92 -21.31 -30.19
CA MET A 83 4.11 -20.38 -30.97
C MET A 83 2.93 -19.92 -30.11
N VAL A 84 2.82 -18.61 -29.90
CA VAL A 84 1.88 -18.00 -28.96
C VAL A 84 1.01 -16.98 -29.69
N ALA A 85 -0.30 -17.13 -29.60
CA ALA A 85 -1.26 -16.10 -29.98
C ALA A 85 -1.52 -15.20 -28.77
N VAL A 86 -1.33 -13.90 -28.95
CA VAL A 86 -1.60 -12.86 -27.96
C VAL A 86 -2.77 -12.03 -28.45
N PHE A 87 -3.82 -11.93 -27.65
CA PHE A 87 -5.02 -11.20 -28.03
C PHE A 87 -5.55 -10.35 -26.88
N GLY A 88 -6.27 -9.30 -27.26
CA GLY A 88 -6.72 -8.29 -26.31
C GLY A 88 -7.57 -7.23 -26.99
N SER A 89 -8.70 -6.90 -26.40
CA SER A 89 -9.74 -6.06 -26.97
C SER A 89 -10.10 -6.50 -28.40
N LYS A 90 -9.66 -5.77 -29.44
CA LYS A 90 -9.87 -6.14 -30.86
C LYS A 90 -8.58 -6.58 -31.57
N GLY A 91 -7.44 -6.54 -30.87
CA GLY A 91 -6.12 -6.84 -31.41
C GLY A 91 -5.77 -8.32 -31.29
N LEU A 92 -5.16 -8.86 -32.34
CA LEU A 92 -4.54 -10.18 -32.36
C LEU A 92 -3.14 -10.09 -32.97
N ARG A 93 -2.17 -10.76 -32.33
CA ARG A 93 -0.82 -10.97 -32.87
C ARG A 93 -0.34 -12.38 -32.54
N VAL A 94 0.35 -13.02 -33.48
CA VAL A 94 1.01 -14.32 -33.26
C VAL A 94 2.51 -14.11 -33.24
N VAL A 95 3.17 -14.75 -32.28
CA VAL A 95 4.61 -14.67 -32.08
C VAL A 95 5.18 -16.07 -31.95
N LYS A 96 6.29 -16.34 -32.62
CA LYS A 96 7.10 -17.54 -32.39
C LYS A 96 8.30 -17.15 -31.55
N ILE A 97 8.48 -17.81 -30.41
CA ILE A 97 9.52 -17.51 -29.42
C ILE A 97 10.39 -18.74 -29.18
N SER A 98 11.66 -18.53 -28.82
CA SER A 98 12.60 -19.57 -28.41
C SER A 98 13.39 -19.19 -27.17
N TRP A 99 13.91 -20.21 -26.48
CA TRP A 99 14.51 -20.11 -25.14
C TRP A 99 15.96 -20.62 -25.08
N GLY A 100 16.64 -20.71 -26.22
CA GLY A 100 17.96 -21.36 -26.34
C GLY A 100 19.00 -20.83 -25.33
N GLN A 101 19.69 -21.76 -24.63
CA GLN A 101 20.67 -21.45 -23.56
C GLN A 101 20.13 -20.56 -22.42
N GLY A 102 18.81 -20.48 -22.22
CA GLY A 102 18.19 -19.65 -21.19
C GLY A 102 17.87 -18.22 -21.62
N HIS A 103 18.19 -17.84 -22.87
CA HIS A 103 17.89 -16.50 -23.40
C HIS A 103 16.60 -16.50 -24.20
N PHE A 104 15.79 -15.45 -24.01
CA PHE A 104 14.58 -15.22 -24.79
C PHE A 104 14.93 -14.67 -26.19
N ARG A 105 14.39 -15.30 -27.25
CA ARG A 105 14.49 -14.79 -28.63
C ARG A 105 13.14 -14.82 -29.34
N GLU A 106 12.78 -13.71 -29.99
CA GLU A 106 11.63 -13.65 -30.90
C GLU A 106 12.09 -14.17 -32.28
N LEU A 107 11.60 -15.35 -32.68
CA LEU A 107 11.95 -15.96 -33.97
C LEU A 107 11.12 -15.38 -35.12
N TRP A 108 9.86 -15.03 -34.85
CA TRP A 108 8.94 -14.49 -35.83
C TRP A 108 7.76 -13.77 -35.17
N ARG A 109 7.24 -12.74 -35.84
CA ARG A 109 6.11 -11.91 -35.40
C ARG A 109 5.17 -11.65 -36.58
N SER A 110 3.88 -11.85 -36.37
CA SER A 110 2.85 -11.43 -37.33
C SER A 110 2.60 -9.91 -37.28
N GLY A 111 1.88 -9.38 -38.27
CA GLY A 111 1.26 -8.05 -38.14
C GLY A 111 0.30 -7.96 -36.95
N LEU A 112 -0.06 -6.74 -36.53
CA LEU A 112 -1.18 -6.51 -35.60
C LEU A 112 -2.48 -6.49 -36.38
N TRP A 113 -3.36 -7.43 -36.09
CA TRP A 113 -4.64 -7.56 -36.78
C TRP A 113 -5.76 -6.99 -35.94
N ASN A 114 -6.54 -6.09 -36.53
CA ASN A 114 -7.70 -5.46 -35.93
C ASN A 114 -8.97 -6.20 -36.36
N MET A 115 -9.59 -6.90 -35.42
CA MET A 115 -10.90 -7.51 -35.64
C MET A 115 -11.99 -6.44 -35.65
N SER A 116 -13.11 -6.74 -36.31
CA SER A 116 -14.31 -5.88 -36.32
C SER A 116 -14.88 -5.70 -34.90
N ASP A 117 -14.66 -6.69 -34.03
CA ASP A 117 -15.30 -6.82 -32.74
C ASP A 117 -14.34 -7.33 -31.64
N TRP A 118 -14.78 -7.29 -30.38
CA TRP A 118 -14.02 -7.72 -29.21
C TRP A 118 -13.75 -9.24 -29.23
N ILE A 119 -12.53 -9.66 -28.90
CA ILE A 119 -12.11 -11.06 -28.84
C ILE A 119 -12.26 -11.57 -27.40
N TRP A 120 -13.12 -12.56 -27.19
CA TRP A 120 -13.35 -13.17 -25.86
C TRP A 120 -12.53 -14.44 -25.64
N ASP A 121 -12.31 -15.22 -26.69
CA ASP A 121 -11.48 -16.42 -26.63
C ASP A 121 -10.83 -16.69 -28.00
N ALA A 122 -9.71 -17.38 -27.97
CA ALA A 122 -8.99 -17.85 -29.14
C ALA A 122 -8.62 -19.33 -28.95
N ARG A 123 -8.60 -20.09 -30.04
CA ARG A 123 -8.18 -21.50 -30.01
C ARG A 123 -7.42 -21.87 -31.28
N TRP A 124 -6.29 -22.54 -31.09
CA TRP A 124 -5.53 -23.12 -32.19
C TRP A 124 -6.29 -24.31 -32.77
N LEU A 125 -6.38 -24.37 -34.10
CA LEU A 125 -6.91 -25.49 -34.87
C LEU A 125 -5.79 -26.06 -35.76
N GLU A 126 -6.06 -27.13 -36.50
CA GLU A 126 -5.15 -27.65 -37.55
C GLU A 126 -4.80 -26.56 -38.59
N GLY A 127 -3.66 -25.89 -38.39
CA GLY A 127 -3.11 -24.87 -39.29
C GLY A 127 -3.76 -23.48 -39.20
N ASN A 128 -4.88 -23.34 -38.48
CA ASN A 128 -5.66 -22.09 -38.38
C ASN A 128 -5.96 -21.74 -36.92
N MET A 129 -6.69 -20.66 -36.70
CA MET A 129 -7.22 -20.26 -35.39
C MET A 129 -8.73 -20.01 -35.45
N ALA A 130 -9.43 -20.39 -34.40
CA ALA A 130 -10.79 -19.93 -34.13
C ALA A 130 -10.77 -18.77 -33.12
N LEU A 131 -11.60 -17.76 -33.36
CA LEU A 131 -11.79 -16.61 -32.47
C LEU A 131 -13.27 -16.47 -32.13
N ALA A 132 -13.59 -16.31 -30.84
CA ALA A 132 -14.93 -15.99 -30.37
C ALA A 132 -15.08 -14.47 -30.20
N LEU A 133 -16.04 -13.87 -30.90
CA LEU A 133 -16.24 -12.42 -30.95
C LEU A 133 -17.40 -11.94 -30.06
N GLY A 134 -17.39 -10.64 -29.73
CA GLY A 134 -18.29 -9.95 -28.82
C GLY A 134 -19.78 -10.09 -29.12
N HIS A 135 -20.19 -10.10 -30.39
CA HIS A 135 -21.59 -10.22 -30.82
C HIS A 135 -21.99 -11.68 -31.09
N ASN A 136 -21.38 -12.64 -30.38
CA ASN A 136 -21.66 -14.06 -30.47
C ASN A 136 -21.46 -14.63 -31.89
N SER A 137 -20.34 -14.30 -32.52
CA SER A 137 -19.87 -14.92 -33.76
C SER A 137 -18.53 -15.63 -33.54
N VAL A 138 -18.25 -16.64 -34.39
CA VAL A 138 -16.96 -17.34 -34.40
C VAL A 138 -16.30 -17.15 -35.75
N VAL A 139 -15.04 -16.72 -35.72
CA VAL A 139 -14.21 -16.49 -36.90
C VAL A 139 -13.16 -17.58 -37.02
N LEU A 140 -13.05 -18.17 -38.21
CA LEU A 140 -11.90 -18.97 -38.64
C LEU A 140 -10.88 -18.05 -39.30
N TYR A 141 -9.67 -18.02 -38.77
CA TYR A 141 -8.61 -17.09 -39.09
C TYR A 141 -7.33 -17.82 -39.46
N ASP A 142 -6.68 -17.39 -40.54
CA ASP A 142 -5.34 -17.85 -40.92
C ASP A 142 -4.28 -16.91 -40.31
N PRO A 143 -3.49 -17.36 -39.32
CA PRO A 143 -2.50 -16.52 -38.65
C PRO A 143 -1.23 -16.25 -39.48
N VAL A 144 -0.97 -17.03 -40.53
CA VAL A 144 0.20 -16.88 -41.39
C VAL A 144 -0.10 -15.87 -42.49
N VAL A 145 -1.24 -16.01 -43.15
CA VAL A 145 -1.69 -15.09 -44.21
C VAL A 145 -2.26 -13.80 -43.61
N GLY A 146 -2.88 -13.89 -42.45
CA GLY A 146 -3.50 -12.77 -41.76
C GLY A 146 -4.88 -12.40 -42.30
N CYS A 147 -5.69 -13.40 -42.64
CA CYS A 147 -7.02 -13.18 -43.21
C CYS A 147 -8.11 -14.00 -42.52
N ILE A 148 -9.33 -13.48 -42.58
CA ILE A 148 -10.53 -14.20 -42.14
C ILE A 148 -10.94 -15.16 -43.25
N LEU A 149 -10.95 -16.45 -42.95
CA LEU A 149 -11.37 -17.51 -43.88
C LEU A 149 -12.89 -17.68 -43.86
N GLN A 150 -13.49 -17.60 -42.67
CA GLN A 150 -14.93 -17.76 -42.48
C GLN A 150 -15.38 -17.02 -41.22
N GLU A 151 -16.55 -16.38 -41.24
CA GLU A 151 -17.23 -15.87 -40.05
C GLU A 151 -18.62 -16.48 -39.95
N VAL A 152 -18.92 -17.09 -38.80
CA VAL A 152 -20.21 -17.73 -38.51
C VAL A 152 -20.87 -17.01 -37.34
N PRO A 153 -21.94 -16.23 -37.58
CA PRO A 153 -22.71 -15.63 -36.50
C PRO A 153 -23.66 -16.63 -35.86
N CYS A 154 -23.98 -16.45 -34.57
CA CYS A 154 -25.12 -17.13 -33.96
C CYS A 154 -26.45 -16.46 -34.38
N THR A 155 -27.55 -17.21 -34.42
CA THR A 155 -28.90 -16.61 -34.57
C THR A 155 -29.23 -15.68 -33.41
N ASP A 156 -28.74 -16.01 -32.22
CA ASP A 156 -28.89 -15.22 -31.01
C ASP A 156 -27.77 -14.18 -30.95
N ARG A 157 -27.96 -13.06 -31.66
CA ARG A 157 -27.07 -11.90 -31.63
C ARG A 157 -27.13 -11.21 -30.27
N CYS A 158 -26.42 -11.77 -29.30
CA CYS A 158 -26.24 -11.23 -27.97
C CYS A 158 -24.80 -10.76 -27.78
N THR A 159 -24.62 -9.79 -26.89
CA THR A 159 -23.29 -9.42 -26.42
C THR A 159 -22.82 -10.50 -25.44
N LEU A 160 -21.61 -10.98 -25.67
CA LEU A 160 -20.94 -11.92 -24.79
C LEU A 160 -20.23 -11.18 -23.65
N SER A 161 -20.15 -11.84 -22.50
CA SER A 161 -19.32 -11.45 -21.35
C SER A 161 -18.18 -12.43 -21.08
N SER A 162 -18.24 -13.61 -21.70
CA SER A 162 -17.18 -14.62 -21.71
C SER A 162 -17.44 -15.64 -22.82
N ALA A 163 -16.40 -16.32 -23.28
CA ALA A 163 -16.51 -17.41 -24.23
C ALA A 163 -15.48 -18.51 -23.90
N CYS A 164 -15.78 -19.74 -24.30
CA CYS A 164 -14.85 -20.87 -24.23
C CYS A 164 -14.98 -21.70 -25.51
N LEU A 165 -13.90 -21.78 -26.28
CA LEU A 165 -13.78 -22.60 -27.49
C LEU A 165 -13.18 -23.97 -27.15
N ILE A 166 -13.82 -25.03 -27.64
CA ILE A 166 -13.49 -26.42 -27.36
C ILE A 166 -13.40 -27.19 -28.68
N GLY A 167 -12.36 -28.00 -28.87
CA GLY A 167 -12.11 -28.77 -30.10
C GLY A 167 -10.88 -28.28 -30.87
N ASP A 168 -10.23 -29.18 -31.62
CA ASP A 168 -8.94 -28.92 -32.29
C ASP A 168 -9.10 -28.83 -33.82
N THR A 169 -10.27 -29.19 -34.33
CA THR A 169 -10.66 -29.04 -35.74
C THR A 169 -11.90 -28.15 -35.88
N TRP A 170 -12.06 -27.50 -37.03
CA TRP A 170 -13.26 -26.68 -37.29
C TRP A 170 -14.55 -27.48 -37.18
N LYS A 171 -14.53 -28.75 -37.62
CA LYS A 171 -15.71 -29.64 -37.65
C LYS A 171 -16.24 -29.98 -36.26
N GLU A 172 -15.37 -30.15 -35.28
CA GLU A 172 -15.74 -30.49 -33.90
C GLU A 172 -15.83 -29.25 -32.99
N LEU A 173 -15.47 -28.08 -33.51
CA LEU A 173 -15.41 -26.86 -32.74
C LEU A 173 -16.76 -26.58 -32.09
N THR A 174 -16.71 -26.35 -30.79
CA THR A 174 -17.85 -26.00 -29.96
C THR A 174 -17.54 -24.72 -29.22
N ILE A 175 -18.51 -23.83 -29.17
CA ILE A 175 -18.43 -22.63 -28.34
C ILE A 175 -19.42 -22.74 -27.20
N VAL A 176 -18.93 -22.46 -25.99
CA VAL A 176 -19.76 -22.11 -24.84
C VAL A 176 -19.69 -20.61 -24.68
N ALA A 177 -20.78 -19.93 -24.99
CA ALA A 177 -20.91 -18.49 -24.95
C ALA A 177 -21.66 -18.07 -23.67
N GLY A 178 -21.01 -17.24 -22.83
CA GLY A 178 -21.63 -16.59 -21.69
C GLY A 178 -22.27 -15.29 -22.15
N ALA A 179 -23.60 -15.25 -22.25
CA ALA A 179 -24.32 -14.05 -22.63
C ALA A 179 -24.46 -13.10 -21.42
N VAL A 180 -24.53 -11.80 -21.69
CA VAL A 180 -24.83 -10.76 -20.66
C VAL A 180 -26.19 -10.99 -19.99
N SER A 181 -27.08 -11.79 -20.59
CA SER A 181 -28.34 -12.26 -19.98
C SER A 181 -28.18 -13.35 -18.91
N ASN A 182 -26.94 -13.67 -18.52
CA ASN A 182 -26.58 -14.67 -17.50
C ASN A 182 -26.85 -16.13 -17.92
N GLN A 183 -27.01 -16.37 -19.22
CA GLN A 183 -27.23 -17.70 -19.80
C GLN A 183 -25.96 -18.20 -20.50
N LEU A 184 -25.75 -19.51 -20.46
CA LEU A 184 -24.74 -20.19 -21.28
C LEU A 184 -25.43 -20.72 -22.55
N LEU A 185 -24.89 -20.35 -23.70
CA LEU A 185 -25.30 -20.82 -25.01
C LEU A 185 -24.24 -21.80 -25.53
N VAL A 186 -24.63 -23.03 -25.85
CA VAL A 186 -23.73 -24.01 -26.46
C VAL A 186 -24.12 -24.20 -27.91
N TRP A 187 -23.18 -24.02 -28.84
CA TRP A 187 -23.44 -24.12 -30.27
C TRP A 187 -22.20 -24.49 -31.09
N TYR A 188 -22.43 -24.88 -32.36
CA TYR A 188 -21.45 -25.58 -33.20
C TYR A 188 -21.23 -24.85 -34.53
N PRO A 189 -20.14 -24.07 -34.72
CA PRO A 189 -19.93 -23.24 -35.91
C PRO A 189 -19.92 -24.01 -37.24
N ALA A 190 -19.41 -25.25 -37.26
CA ALA A 190 -19.35 -26.07 -38.47
C ALA A 190 -20.71 -26.57 -38.98
N THR A 191 -21.80 -26.39 -38.24
CA THR A 191 -23.15 -26.69 -38.73
C THR A 191 -23.64 -25.71 -39.79
N ALA A 192 -22.93 -24.59 -40.00
CA ALA A 192 -23.19 -23.66 -41.09
C ALA A 192 -22.93 -24.34 -42.45
N LEU A 193 -24.01 -24.71 -43.15
CA LEU A 193 -23.96 -25.14 -44.55
C LEU A 193 -23.55 -23.92 -45.39
N THR A 194 -22.49 -24.07 -46.21
CA THR A 194 -21.89 -23.08 -47.12
C THR A 194 -22.84 -21.91 -47.46
N ASP A 195 -22.62 -20.73 -46.86
CA ASP A 195 -23.17 -19.38 -47.15
C ASP A 195 -23.31 -18.49 -45.88
N ASN A 196 -22.32 -18.44 -44.97
CA ASN A 196 -22.33 -17.57 -43.76
C ASN A 196 -23.67 -17.53 -42.97
N LYS A 197 -24.46 -18.61 -43.03
CA LYS A 197 -25.78 -18.63 -42.42
C LYS A 197 -25.64 -18.68 -40.89
N PRO A 198 -26.44 -17.89 -40.15
CA PRO A 198 -26.39 -17.94 -38.70
C PRO A 198 -26.73 -19.33 -38.14
N VAL A 199 -26.03 -19.75 -37.10
CA VAL A 199 -26.23 -21.04 -36.42
C VAL A 199 -27.03 -20.84 -35.14
N ALA A 200 -28.07 -21.64 -34.93
CA ALA A 200 -28.87 -21.61 -33.71
C ALA A 200 -28.19 -22.37 -32.56
N PRO A 201 -28.37 -21.93 -31.29
CA PRO A 201 -27.81 -22.65 -30.17
C PRO A 201 -28.50 -23.99 -29.92
N ASP A 202 -27.70 -25.03 -29.70
CA ASP A 202 -28.15 -26.37 -29.32
C ASP A 202 -28.72 -26.36 -27.90
N ARG A 203 -28.07 -25.63 -26.99
CA ARG A 203 -28.46 -25.57 -25.57
C ARG A 203 -28.47 -24.17 -25.04
N ARG A 204 -29.44 -23.91 -24.17
CA ARG A 204 -29.50 -22.73 -23.32
C ARG A 204 -29.52 -23.19 -21.87
N VAL A 205 -28.47 -22.89 -21.12
CA VAL A 205 -28.33 -23.27 -19.71
C VAL A 205 -28.49 -22.03 -18.87
N SER A 206 -29.50 -22.04 -18.00
CA SER A 206 -29.75 -20.97 -17.04
C SER A 206 -29.34 -21.44 -15.64
N GLY A 207 -28.88 -20.49 -14.82
CA GLY A 207 -28.68 -20.75 -13.40
C GLY A 207 -28.06 -19.58 -12.66
N HIS A 208 -27.03 -18.96 -13.20
CA HIS A 208 -26.43 -17.76 -12.61
C HIS A 208 -27.44 -16.60 -12.55
N VAL A 209 -27.25 -15.72 -11.56
CA VAL A 209 -28.12 -14.55 -11.34
C VAL A 209 -27.44 -13.25 -11.77
N GLY A 210 -26.17 -13.31 -12.16
CA GLY A 210 -25.39 -12.19 -12.68
C GLY A 210 -24.51 -12.59 -13.86
N ILE A 211 -23.79 -11.61 -14.43
CA ILE A 211 -22.96 -11.78 -15.62
C ILE A 211 -21.91 -12.86 -15.38
N ILE A 212 -21.59 -13.65 -16.40
CA ILE A 212 -20.55 -14.69 -16.33
C ILE A 212 -19.25 -14.13 -16.91
N PHE A 213 -18.23 -13.97 -16.07
CA PHE A 213 -16.97 -13.32 -16.44
C PHE A 213 -15.90 -14.29 -16.95
N SER A 214 -15.93 -15.55 -16.50
CA SER A 214 -14.92 -16.54 -16.87
C SER A 214 -15.49 -17.95 -16.84
N MET A 215 -14.96 -18.79 -17.72
CA MET A 215 -15.34 -20.18 -17.88
C MET A 215 -14.10 -21.04 -18.12
N SER A 216 -14.10 -22.24 -17.56
CA SER A 216 -13.02 -23.21 -17.74
C SER A 216 -13.62 -24.60 -17.90
N TYR A 217 -13.23 -25.32 -18.96
CA TYR A 217 -13.68 -26.66 -19.26
C TYR A 217 -12.56 -27.68 -19.03
N LEU A 218 -12.86 -28.76 -18.31
CA LEU A 218 -11.97 -29.87 -18.05
C LEU A 218 -12.52 -31.14 -18.70
N GLU A 219 -11.93 -31.52 -19.83
CA GLU A 219 -12.37 -32.65 -20.65
C GLU A 219 -12.24 -34.00 -19.92
N SER A 220 -11.16 -34.21 -19.17
CA SER A 220 -10.86 -35.47 -18.46
C SER A 220 -11.97 -35.89 -17.48
N LYS A 221 -12.70 -34.91 -16.91
CA LYS A 221 -13.81 -35.13 -15.98
C LYS A 221 -15.18 -34.75 -16.54
N GLY A 222 -15.23 -34.15 -17.74
CA GLY A 222 -16.46 -33.62 -18.33
C GLY A 222 -17.10 -32.53 -17.46
N LEU A 223 -16.28 -31.66 -16.88
CA LEU A 223 -16.69 -30.58 -15.98
C LEU A 223 -16.48 -29.21 -16.64
N LEU A 224 -17.42 -28.29 -16.40
CA LEU A 224 -17.29 -26.88 -16.74
C LEU A 224 -17.43 -26.07 -15.44
N ALA A 225 -16.54 -25.13 -15.19
CA ALA A 225 -16.66 -24.17 -14.09
C ALA A 225 -16.92 -22.78 -14.63
N THR A 226 -17.78 -22.02 -13.96
CA THR A 226 -18.16 -20.66 -14.35
C THR A 226 -18.10 -19.71 -13.17
N ALA A 227 -17.50 -18.54 -13.37
CA ALA A 227 -17.38 -17.45 -12.38
C ALA A 227 -18.28 -16.27 -12.76
N SER A 228 -18.94 -15.68 -11.76
CA SER A 228 -20.00 -14.69 -12.01
C SER A 228 -19.95 -13.46 -11.10
N GLU A 229 -20.61 -12.40 -11.56
CA GLU A 229 -20.99 -11.22 -10.79
C GLU A 229 -21.82 -11.55 -9.55
N ASP A 230 -22.57 -12.65 -9.55
CA ASP A 230 -23.36 -13.11 -8.41
C ASP A 230 -22.50 -13.64 -7.23
N ARG A 231 -21.17 -13.49 -7.32
CA ARG A 231 -20.16 -13.84 -6.31
C ARG A 231 -19.99 -15.35 -6.12
N SER A 232 -20.61 -16.15 -6.97
CA SER A 232 -20.50 -17.61 -6.93
C SER A 232 -19.61 -18.14 -8.05
N VAL A 233 -19.00 -19.29 -7.77
CA VAL A 233 -18.48 -20.18 -8.82
C VAL A 233 -19.39 -21.39 -8.89
N ARG A 234 -19.76 -21.79 -10.09
CA ARG A 234 -20.63 -22.95 -10.33
C ARG A 234 -19.89 -24.04 -11.07
N ILE A 235 -20.15 -25.28 -10.68
CA ILE A 235 -19.59 -26.48 -11.32
C ILE A 235 -20.72 -27.19 -12.04
N TRP A 236 -20.50 -27.44 -13.32
CA TRP A 236 -21.46 -28.08 -14.23
C TRP A 236 -20.89 -29.39 -14.72
N LYS A 237 -21.65 -30.47 -14.53
CA LYS A 237 -21.40 -31.73 -15.21
C LYS A 237 -21.98 -31.64 -16.61
N VAL A 238 -21.11 -31.66 -17.61
CA VAL A 238 -21.46 -31.44 -19.02
C VAL A 238 -21.10 -32.63 -19.92
N GLY A 239 -20.21 -33.52 -19.47
CA GLY A 239 -19.67 -34.59 -20.31
C GLY A 239 -18.84 -34.02 -21.46
N ASP A 240 -18.86 -34.68 -22.61
CA ASP A 240 -18.23 -34.16 -23.83
C ASP A 240 -19.15 -33.14 -24.51
N LEU A 241 -18.76 -31.86 -24.47
CA LEU A 241 -19.52 -30.76 -25.08
C LEU A 241 -19.56 -30.81 -26.62
N ARG A 242 -18.64 -31.54 -27.26
CA ARG A 242 -18.60 -31.68 -28.73
C ARG A 242 -19.76 -32.53 -29.27
N VAL A 243 -20.42 -33.31 -28.41
CA VAL A 243 -21.56 -34.15 -28.78
C VAL A 243 -22.87 -33.38 -28.57
N PRO A 244 -23.69 -33.13 -29.60
CA PRO A 244 -24.98 -32.43 -29.49
C PRO A 244 -26.00 -33.12 -28.55
N GLY A 245 -26.91 -32.34 -27.95
CA GLY A 245 -27.96 -32.86 -27.06
C GLY A 245 -27.53 -33.41 -25.70
N GLY A 246 -26.25 -33.29 -25.32
CA GLY A 246 -25.73 -33.69 -24.00
C GLY A 246 -26.37 -32.93 -22.83
N ARG A 247 -26.63 -33.63 -21.72
CA ARG A 247 -27.25 -33.04 -20.52
C ARG A 247 -26.26 -32.18 -19.75
N VAL A 248 -26.67 -30.95 -19.42
CA VAL A 248 -25.93 -30.05 -18.53
C VAL A 248 -26.62 -30.01 -17.16
N GLN A 249 -25.88 -30.35 -16.10
CA GLN A 249 -26.38 -30.34 -14.74
C GLN A 249 -25.44 -29.54 -13.83
N ASN A 250 -25.99 -28.59 -13.07
CA ASN A 250 -25.25 -27.97 -11.98
C ASN A 250 -25.09 -28.98 -10.84
N ILE A 251 -23.85 -29.22 -10.40
CA ILE A 251 -23.51 -30.18 -9.35
C ILE A 251 -22.84 -29.54 -8.13
N GLY A 252 -22.44 -28.27 -8.21
CA GLY A 252 -21.68 -27.61 -7.16
C GLY A 252 -21.86 -26.10 -7.16
N HIS A 253 -22.01 -25.55 -5.96
CA HIS A 253 -22.15 -24.12 -5.69
C HIS A 253 -21.06 -23.68 -4.71
N CYS A 254 -20.07 -22.95 -5.21
CA CYS A 254 -18.95 -22.46 -4.42
C CYS A 254 -19.22 -21.02 -3.99
N PHE A 255 -19.56 -20.83 -2.71
CA PHE A 255 -19.73 -19.51 -2.09
C PHE A 255 -18.59 -19.24 -1.11
N GLY A 256 -17.92 -18.10 -1.28
CA GLY A 256 -16.77 -17.74 -0.46
C GLY A 256 -16.14 -16.40 -0.83
N HIS A 257 -16.25 -15.99 -2.09
CA HIS A 257 -15.90 -14.63 -2.49
C HIS A 257 -16.90 -13.62 -1.92
N SER A 258 -16.37 -12.48 -1.49
CA SER A 258 -17.17 -11.36 -0.94
C SER A 258 -17.60 -10.33 -1.99
N ALA A 259 -17.05 -10.44 -3.21
CA ALA A 259 -17.31 -9.57 -4.35
C ALA A 259 -17.35 -10.39 -5.65
N ARG A 260 -17.38 -9.72 -6.82
CA ARG A 260 -17.48 -10.35 -8.14
C ARG A 260 -16.31 -11.30 -8.38
N VAL A 261 -16.55 -12.45 -9.02
CA VAL A 261 -15.50 -13.41 -9.36
C VAL A 261 -15.08 -13.20 -10.81
N TRP A 262 -13.83 -12.80 -11.04
CA TRP A 262 -13.34 -12.45 -12.38
C TRP A 262 -12.85 -13.66 -13.16
N GLN A 263 -12.13 -14.57 -12.50
CA GLN A 263 -11.46 -15.67 -13.18
C GLN A 263 -11.68 -17.00 -12.46
N VAL A 264 -11.81 -18.07 -13.24
CA VAL A 264 -11.88 -19.45 -12.75
C VAL A 264 -11.03 -20.37 -13.63
N LYS A 265 -10.34 -21.33 -13.02
CA LYS A 265 -9.55 -22.36 -13.72
C LYS A 265 -9.79 -23.72 -13.07
N LEU A 266 -10.30 -24.68 -13.83
CA LEU A 266 -10.36 -26.08 -13.42
C LEU A 266 -8.99 -26.72 -13.59
N LEU A 267 -8.54 -27.43 -12.55
CA LEU A 267 -7.36 -28.28 -12.54
C LEU A 267 -7.79 -29.73 -12.31
N GLU A 268 -6.87 -30.67 -12.50
CA GLU A 268 -7.17 -32.10 -12.29
C GLU A 268 -7.67 -32.38 -10.88
N ASN A 269 -7.03 -31.85 -9.83
CA ASN A 269 -7.40 -32.15 -8.44
C ASN A 269 -8.22 -31.04 -7.75
N TYR A 270 -8.21 -29.83 -8.30
CA TYR A 270 -8.73 -28.64 -7.62
C TYR A 270 -9.42 -27.71 -8.61
N LEU A 271 -10.10 -26.71 -8.08
CA LEU A 271 -10.59 -25.57 -8.82
C LEU A 271 -10.00 -24.31 -8.19
N ILE A 272 -9.57 -23.36 -9.01
CA ILE A 272 -9.06 -22.07 -8.53
C ILE A 272 -9.98 -20.97 -9.03
N SER A 273 -10.32 -20.03 -8.16
CA SER A 273 -11.05 -18.81 -8.54
C SER A 273 -10.42 -17.58 -7.93
N ALA A 274 -10.53 -16.44 -8.61
CA ALA A 274 -10.10 -15.16 -8.07
C ALA A 274 -11.07 -14.04 -8.45
N GLY A 275 -11.17 -13.05 -7.56
CA GLY A 275 -12.22 -12.04 -7.64
C GLY A 275 -11.76 -10.63 -7.30
N GLU A 276 -12.74 -9.73 -7.35
CA GLU A 276 -12.62 -8.32 -6.98
C GLU A 276 -12.24 -8.12 -5.51
N ASP A 277 -12.52 -9.11 -4.66
CA ASP A 277 -12.18 -9.09 -3.24
C ASP A 277 -10.69 -9.29 -2.94
N CYS A 278 -9.83 -9.31 -3.96
CA CYS A 278 -8.38 -9.48 -3.86
C CYS A 278 -7.98 -10.85 -3.30
N VAL A 279 -8.88 -11.84 -3.34
CA VAL A 279 -8.64 -13.20 -2.85
C VAL A 279 -8.60 -14.17 -4.03
N CYS A 280 -7.66 -15.10 -3.97
CA CYS A 280 -7.67 -16.29 -4.81
C CYS A 280 -8.01 -17.50 -3.92
N LEU A 281 -9.10 -18.20 -4.23
CA LEU A 281 -9.61 -19.34 -3.47
C LEU A 281 -9.32 -20.64 -4.23
N VAL A 282 -8.87 -21.64 -3.49
CA VAL A 282 -8.70 -23.02 -3.97
C VAL A 282 -9.82 -23.86 -3.41
N TRP A 283 -10.52 -24.56 -4.29
CA TRP A 283 -11.70 -25.36 -3.96
C TRP A 283 -11.47 -26.84 -4.26
N SER A 284 -12.17 -27.67 -3.51
CA SER A 284 -12.46 -29.04 -3.94
C SER A 284 -13.51 -29.05 -5.06
N HIS A 285 -13.63 -30.16 -5.77
CA HIS A 285 -14.66 -30.32 -6.81
C HIS A 285 -16.08 -30.42 -6.23
N GLU A 286 -16.19 -30.64 -4.91
CA GLU A 286 -17.42 -30.62 -4.13
C GLU A 286 -17.81 -29.22 -3.66
N GLY A 287 -16.94 -28.22 -3.84
CA GLY A 287 -17.18 -26.82 -3.50
C GLY A 287 -16.72 -26.40 -2.10
N GLU A 288 -15.86 -27.18 -1.45
CA GLU A 288 -15.24 -26.81 -0.18
C GLU A 288 -14.00 -25.94 -0.39
N ILE A 289 -13.79 -24.92 0.45
CA ILE A 289 -12.59 -24.06 0.40
C ILE A 289 -11.43 -24.78 1.07
N LEU A 290 -10.39 -25.11 0.28
CA LEU A 290 -9.16 -25.76 0.75
C LEU A 290 -8.10 -24.74 1.17
N GLN A 291 -7.94 -23.66 0.40
CA GLN A 291 -6.98 -22.59 0.68
C GLN A 291 -7.53 -21.24 0.25
N ALA A 292 -7.03 -20.17 0.89
CA ALA A 292 -7.32 -18.80 0.51
C ALA A 292 -6.02 -17.99 0.46
N PHE A 293 -5.67 -17.51 -0.73
CA PHE A 293 -4.50 -16.69 -1.01
C PHE A 293 -4.89 -15.21 -0.97
N ARG A 294 -4.19 -14.43 -0.13
CA ARG A 294 -4.42 -13.00 0.10
C ARG A 294 -3.09 -12.28 0.07
N GLY A 295 -2.97 -11.27 -0.80
CA GLY A 295 -1.72 -10.50 -0.96
C GLY A 295 -1.91 -9.22 -1.78
N HIS A 296 -2.73 -9.28 -2.84
CA HIS A 296 -3.04 -8.12 -3.69
C HIS A 296 -3.74 -6.99 -2.93
N GLN A 297 -3.46 -5.74 -3.33
CA GLN A 297 -3.96 -4.53 -2.68
C GLN A 297 -5.06 -3.83 -3.49
N GLY A 298 -6.09 -3.34 -2.79
CA GLY A 298 -7.13 -2.38 -3.19
C GLY A 298 -8.05 -2.66 -4.40
N ARG A 299 -7.71 -3.55 -5.34
CA ARG A 299 -8.55 -4.01 -6.46
C ARG A 299 -8.28 -5.45 -6.89
N GLY A 300 -9.21 -5.99 -7.67
CA GLY A 300 -9.37 -7.41 -7.96
C GLY A 300 -8.17 -8.10 -8.59
N ILE A 301 -8.14 -9.42 -8.42
CA ILE A 301 -7.26 -10.31 -9.20
C ILE A 301 -7.93 -10.53 -10.54
N ARG A 302 -7.24 -10.20 -11.64
CA ARG A 302 -7.76 -10.27 -13.01
C ARG A 302 -7.34 -11.53 -13.73
N ALA A 303 -6.13 -12.00 -13.47
CA ALA A 303 -5.55 -13.13 -14.18
C ALA A 303 -5.07 -14.21 -13.20
N ILE A 304 -5.21 -15.47 -13.63
CA ILE A 304 -4.73 -16.64 -12.92
C ILE A 304 -4.06 -17.58 -13.92
N ALA A 305 -2.84 -18.01 -13.60
CA ALA A 305 -2.18 -19.14 -14.22
C ALA A 305 -1.90 -20.22 -13.17
N ALA A 306 -1.69 -21.45 -13.62
CA ALA A 306 -1.42 -22.58 -12.74
C ALA A 306 -0.40 -23.51 -13.39
N HIS A 307 0.54 -23.99 -12.59
CA HIS A 307 1.53 -24.99 -12.98
C HIS A 307 1.29 -26.26 -12.16
N GLU A 308 0.53 -27.21 -12.70
CA GLU A 308 0.08 -28.40 -11.95
C GLU A 308 1.24 -29.30 -11.48
N ARG A 309 2.24 -29.54 -12.33
CA ARG A 309 3.43 -30.36 -11.99
C ARG A 309 4.16 -29.86 -10.74
N GLN A 310 4.28 -28.54 -10.61
CA GLN A 310 4.97 -27.88 -9.51
C GLN A 310 4.01 -27.46 -8.37
N ALA A 311 2.71 -27.65 -8.56
CA ALA A 311 1.67 -27.23 -7.63
C ALA A 311 1.68 -25.70 -7.36
N TRP A 312 1.93 -24.89 -8.39
CA TRP A 312 1.96 -23.42 -8.28
C TRP A 312 0.69 -22.77 -8.83
N VAL A 313 0.27 -21.69 -8.20
CA VAL A 313 -0.75 -20.76 -8.70
C VAL A 313 -0.13 -19.39 -8.81
N ILE A 314 -0.34 -18.72 -9.94
CA ILE A 314 0.19 -17.39 -10.18
C ILE A 314 -0.99 -16.45 -10.40
N THR A 315 -1.00 -15.32 -9.70
CA THR A 315 -2.08 -14.34 -9.73
C THR A 315 -1.56 -12.98 -10.18
N GLY A 316 -2.30 -12.34 -11.08
CA GLY A 316 -2.05 -10.99 -11.59
C GLY A 316 -3.19 -10.07 -11.20
N GLY A 317 -2.86 -8.92 -10.62
CA GLY A 317 -3.84 -7.99 -10.04
C GLY A 317 -3.96 -6.66 -10.77
N ASP A 318 -5.01 -5.93 -10.42
CA ASP A 318 -5.18 -4.51 -10.76
C ASP A 318 -4.11 -3.63 -10.09
N ASP A 319 -3.43 -4.13 -9.06
CA ASP A 319 -2.31 -3.47 -8.37
C ASP A 319 -0.99 -3.51 -9.14
N SER A 320 -0.97 -3.98 -10.40
CA SER A 320 0.20 -4.32 -11.23
C SER A 320 1.12 -5.42 -10.67
N GLY A 321 0.76 -6.00 -9.52
CA GLY A 321 1.54 -7.03 -8.85
C GLY A 321 1.34 -8.41 -9.46
N ILE A 322 2.38 -9.24 -9.37
CA ILE A 322 2.35 -10.66 -9.74
C ILE A 322 2.84 -11.49 -8.55
N ARG A 323 1.99 -12.41 -8.09
CA ARG A 323 2.27 -13.27 -6.92
C ARG A 323 2.20 -14.74 -7.29
N LEU A 324 3.11 -15.53 -6.73
CA LEU A 324 3.20 -16.97 -6.89
C LEU A 324 2.93 -17.66 -5.56
N TRP A 325 2.00 -18.60 -5.58
CA TRP A 325 1.47 -19.32 -4.44
C TRP A 325 1.71 -20.82 -4.60
N HIS A 326 1.89 -21.52 -3.48
CA HIS A 326 1.96 -22.98 -3.47
C HIS A 326 0.63 -23.60 -3.05
N LEU A 327 0.18 -24.59 -3.83
CA LEU A 327 -0.94 -25.46 -3.47
C LEU A 327 -0.49 -26.49 -2.42
N VAL A 328 -1.26 -26.64 -1.36
CA VAL A 328 -1.03 -27.65 -0.32
C VAL A 328 -1.54 -29.00 -0.85
N GLY A 329 -0.67 -30.01 -0.87
CA GLY A 329 -1.05 -31.37 -1.31
C GLY A 329 0.10 -32.24 -1.82
N ARG A 330 1.22 -31.65 -2.25
CA ARG A 330 2.48 -32.37 -2.53
C ARG A 330 3.66 -31.63 -1.91
N GLY A 331 4.10 -32.07 -0.74
CA GLY A 331 5.39 -31.66 -0.13
C GLY A 331 5.36 -30.55 0.93
N TYR A 332 4.40 -29.62 0.91
CA TYR A 332 4.32 -28.53 1.91
C TYR A 332 3.40 -28.89 3.10
N ARG A 333 3.94 -29.56 4.13
CA ARG A 333 3.24 -29.82 5.40
C ARG A 333 3.37 -28.59 6.32
N GLY A 334 2.56 -27.54 6.17
CA GLY A 334 2.79 -26.40 7.06
C GLY A 334 1.84 -25.21 7.09
N LEU A 335 0.73 -25.18 6.35
CA LEU A 335 -0.18 -24.03 6.37
C LEU A 335 -1.61 -24.49 6.65
N GLY A 336 -2.11 -24.19 7.84
CA GLY A 336 -3.47 -24.54 8.26
C GLY A 336 -3.70 -24.43 9.76
N VAL A 337 -4.97 -24.32 10.15
CA VAL A 337 -5.40 -24.35 11.55
C VAL A 337 -5.75 -25.80 11.93
N SER A 338 -5.22 -26.29 13.04
CA SER A 338 -5.50 -27.63 13.57
C SER A 338 -6.07 -27.55 15.00
N ALA A 339 -7.04 -28.39 15.33
CA ALA A 339 -7.54 -28.54 16.70
C ALA A 339 -6.70 -29.59 17.44
N LEU A 340 -6.24 -29.29 18.66
CA LEU A 340 -5.38 -30.18 19.46
C LEU A 340 -6.15 -31.18 20.33
N CYS A 341 -7.49 -31.20 20.26
CA CYS A 341 -8.36 -32.18 20.88
C CYS A 341 -8.11 -32.37 22.38
N PHE A 342 -8.11 -31.28 23.15
CA PHE A 342 -7.86 -31.32 24.59
C PHE A 342 -8.92 -32.15 25.34
N LYS A 343 -10.21 -32.01 24.98
CA LYS A 343 -11.32 -32.69 25.69
C LYS A 343 -11.16 -34.22 25.66
N SER A 344 -10.99 -34.82 26.84
CA SER A 344 -10.91 -36.27 27.03
C SER A 344 -11.41 -36.64 28.44
N ARG A 345 -11.87 -37.88 28.64
CA ARG A 345 -12.22 -38.41 29.96
C ARG A 345 -11.06 -38.36 30.96
N SER A 346 -9.82 -38.39 30.48
CA SER A 346 -8.60 -38.34 31.28
C SER A 346 -8.11 -36.93 31.65
N ARG A 347 -8.76 -35.87 31.13
CA ARG A 347 -8.36 -34.47 31.34
C ARG A 347 -9.58 -33.66 31.81
N PRO A 348 -9.88 -33.67 33.13
CA PRO A 348 -11.00 -32.91 33.68
C PRO A 348 -10.73 -31.40 33.65
N GLY A 349 -11.79 -30.61 33.59
CA GLY A 349 -11.72 -29.15 33.64
C GLY A 349 -11.81 -28.46 32.28
N THR A 350 -11.98 -27.14 32.32
CA THR A 350 -12.07 -26.27 31.15
C THR A 350 -10.80 -25.42 31.02
N LEU A 351 -10.31 -25.25 29.79
CA LEU A 351 -9.11 -24.45 29.50
C LEU A 351 -9.37 -22.96 29.79
N LYS A 352 -8.47 -22.34 30.56
CA LYS A 352 -8.53 -20.91 30.92
C LYS A 352 -7.50 -20.07 30.19
N ALA A 353 -6.25 -20.52 30.13
CA ALA A 353 -5.19 -19.80 29.45
C ALA A 353 -4.23 -20.74 28.71
N VAL A 354 -3.59 -20.21 27.66
CA VAL A 354 -2.58 -20.89 26.85
C VAL A 354 -1.38 -19.99 26.64
N THR A 355 -0.19 -20.58 26.61
CA THR A 355 1.07 -19.91 26.23
C THR A 355 1.95 -20.84 25.39
N LEU A 356 2.91 -20.29 24.65
CA LEU A 356 3.84 -21.05 23.82
C LEU A 356 5.25 -20.97 24.41
N ALA A 357 5.87 -22.12 24.61
CA ALA A 357 7.26 -22.25 25.02
C ALA A 357 8.09 -22.69 23.79
N GLY A 358 8.62 -21.72 23.05
CA GLY A 358 9.31 -22.00 21.78
C GLY A 358 8.34 -22.36 20.64
N SER A 359 8.79 -23.18 19.70
CA SER A 359 8.05 -23.55 18.48
C SER A 359 7.35 -24.91 18.53
N TRP A 360 7.69 -25.75 19.51
CA TRP A 360 7.24 -27.14 19.58
C TRP A 360 6.45 -27.49 20.86
N ARG A 361 6.41 -26.60 21.85
CA ARG A 361 5.76 -26.86 23.13
C ARG A 361 4.70 -25.82 23.45
N LEU A 362 3.51 -26.30 23.79
CA LEU A 362 2.37 -25.48 24.18
C LEU A 362 1.99 -25.78 25.62
N LEU A 363 1.77 -24.75 26.42
CA LEU A 363 1.31 -24.86 27.80
C LEU A 363 -0.13 -24.39 27.91
N ALA A 364 -0.92 -25.08 28.71
CA ALA A 364 -2.31 -24.72 28.96
C ALA A 364 -2.69 -24.92 30.42
N VAL A 365 -3.43 -23.99 31.00
CA VAL A 365 -3.95 -24.09 32.38
C VAL A 365 -5.47 -24.22 32.37
N THR A 366 -5.97 -25.05 33.27
CA THR A 366 -7.40 -25.35 33.43
C THR A 366 -8.04 -24.59 34.60
N ASP A 367 -9.36 -24.62 34.69
CA ASP A 367 -10.16 -24.10 35.81
C ASP A 367 -9.99 -24.87 37.12
N THR A 368 -9.34 -26.04 37.11
CA THR A 368 -8.94 -26.77 38.32
C THR A 368 -7.56 -26.33 38.83
N GLY A 369 -6.82 -25.50 38.07
CA GLY A 369 -5.45 -25.13 38.38
C GLY A 369 -4.40 -26.16 37.90
N ALA A 370 -4.78 -27.11 37.06
CA ALA A 370 -3.83 -28.04 36.43
C ALA A 370 -3.15 -27.41 35.22
N LEU A 371 -1.82 -27.53 35.17
CA LEU A 371 -0.95 -27.11 34.07
C LEU A 371 -0.62 -28.31 33.18
N TYR A 372 -0.92 -28.19 31.90
CA TYR A 372 -0.66 -29.19 30.87
C TYR A 372 0.38 -28.71 29.86
N LEU A 373 1.17 -29.64 29.35
CA LEU A 373 2.08 -29.50 28.23
C LEU A 373 1.56 -30.31 27.04
N TYR A 374 1.59 -29.71 25.86
CA TYR A 374 1.40 -30.40 24.59
C TYR A 374 2.70 -30.34 23.80
N ASP A 375 3.25 -31.50 23.48
CA ASP A 375 4.40 -31.63 22.60
C ASP A 375 3.93 -31.82 21.16
N LEU A 376 4.38 -30.96 20.25
CA LEU A 376 3.96 -30.95 18.85
C LEU A 376 4.56 -32.08 18.01
N GLU A 377 5.68 -32.66 18.44
CA GLU A 377 6.28 -33.81 17.78
C GLU A 377 5.56 -35.09 18.20
N VAL A 378 5.38 -35.28 19.50
CA VAL A 378 4.73 -36.47 20.07
C VAL A 378 3.21 -36.44 19.88
N LYS A 379 2.62 -35.24 19.73
CA LYS A 379 1.18 -34.98 19.61
C LYS A 379 0.36 -35.52 20.78
N CYS A 380 0.88 -35.36 22.00
CA CYS A 380 0.23 -35.79 23.22
C CYS A 380 0.18 -34.69 24.27
N TRP A 381 -0.90 -34.72 25.07
CA TRP A 381 -1.05 -33.88 26.26
C TRP A 381 -0.52 -34.60 27.50
N GLU A 382 0.34 -33.93 28.26
CA GLU A 382 0.90 -34.37 29.53
C GLU A 382 0.54 -33.37 30.64
N GLN A 383 0.19 -33.84 31.84
CA GLN A 383 -0.04 -32.98 33.01
C GLN A 383 1.28 -32.75 33.74
N LEU A 384 1.72 -31.50 33.87
CA LEU A 384 2.97 -31.15 34.56
C LEU A 384 2.78 -31.01 36.08
N LEU A 385 1.71 -30.32 36.50
CA LEU A 385 1.38 -30.11 37.92
C LEU A 385 -0.08 -29.69 38.10
N GLU A 386 -0.56 -29.71 39.33
CA GLU A 386 -1.87 -29.18 39.73
C GLU A 386 -1.74 -28.39 41.03
N ASP A 387 -2.27 -27.16 41.03
CA ASP A 387 -2.32 -26.32 42.23
C ASP A 387 -3.62 -25.52 42.29
N LYS A 388 -4.42 -25.82 43.33
CA LYS A 388 -5.74 -25.24 43.54
C LYS A 388 -5.74 -23.74 43.81
N HIS A 389 -4.62 -23.14 44.22
CA HIS A 389 -4.53 -21.68 44.37
C HIS A 389 -4.67 -20.94 43.04
N PHE A 390 -4.46 -21.62 41.90
CA PHE A 390 -4.58 -21.07 40.56
C PHE A 390 -5.93 -21.38 39.89
N GLN A 391 -6.84 -22.08 40.58
CA GLN A 391 -8.13 -22.50 40.03
C GLN A 391 -9.03 -21.31 39.69
N SER A 392 -9.05 -20.25 40.50
CA SER A 392 -9.97 -19.12 40.34
C SER A 392 -9.45 -18.13 39.30
N TYR A 393 -8.17 -17.77 39.42
CA TYR A 393 -7.46 -16.81 38.59
C TYR A 393 -6.02 -17.29 38.40
N CYS A 394 -5.59 -17.40 37.14
CA CYS A 394 -4.24 -17.74 36.77
C CYS A 394 -3.79 -16.86 35.59
N LEU A 395 -2.73 -16.08 35.79
CA LEU A 395 -1.90 -15.57 34.70
C LEU A 395 -0.89 -16.65 34.33
N LEU A 396 -0.57 -16.81 33.04
CA LEU A 396 0.37 -17.81 32.55
C LEU A 396 1.26 -17.17 31.48
N GLU A 397 2.57 -17.18 31.70
CA GLU A 397 3.57 -16.59 30.79
C GLU A 397 4.79 -17.49 30.65
N ALA A 398 5.18 -17.84 29.42
CA ALA A 398 6.40 -18.59 29.15
C ALA A 398 7.61 -17.65 29.01
N ALA A 399 8.79 -18.10 29.46
CA ALA A 399 10.01 -17.31 29.36
C ALA A 399 10.48 -17.19 27.89
N PRO A 400 10.88 -15.98 27.43
CA PRO A 400 11.39 -15.75 26.08
C PRO A 400 12.81 -16.31 25.92
N GLY A 401 13.15 -16.89 24.76
CA GLY A 401 14.49 -17.41 24.41
C GLY A 401 14.44 -18.49 23.32
N PRO A 402 15.57 -18.94 22.73
CA PRO A 402 15.58 -20.05 21.78
C PRO A 402 15.02 -21.30 22.45
N GLU A 403 13.98 -21.87 21.85
CA GLU A 403 13.17 -22.99 22.37
C GLU A 403 12.44 -22.73 23.71
N GLY A 404 12.50 -21.49 24.22
CA GLY A 404 12.15 -21.13 25.59
C GLY A 404 13.19 -21.69 26.56
N PHE A 405 13.58 -20.94 27.60
CA PHE A 405 14.50 -21.44 28.66
C PHE A 405 13.99 -22.70 29.40
N GLY A 406 12.89 -23.30 28.96
CA GLY A 406 12.20 -24.37 29.65
C GLY A 406 11.53 -23.86 30.91
N LEU A 407 11.09 -22.58 30.95
CA LEU A 407 10.49 -21.95 32.12
C LEU A 407 9.13 -21.34 31.78
N CYS A 408 8.21 -21.43 32.72
CA CYS A 408 6.97 -20.65 32.71
C CYS A 408 6.68 -20.09 34.10
N ALA A 409 5.93 -18.99 34.16
CA ALA A 409 5.47 -18.37 35.38
C ALA A 409 3.94 -18.37 35.44
N MET A 410 3.40 -18.64 36.62
CA MET A 410 1.99 -18.60 36.95
C MET A 410 1.77 -17.60 38.09
N ALA A 411 0.72 -16.78 38.03
CA ALA A 411 0.34 -15.91 39.15
C ALA A 411 -1.14 -15.96 39.47
N ASN A 412 -1.49 -15.82 40.76
CA ASN A 412 -2.84 -15.99 41.25
C ASN A 412 -3.48 -14.71 41.83
N GLY A 413 -4.73 -14.84 42.27
CA GLY A 413 -5.52 -13.74 42.83
C GLY A 413 -5.14 -13.37 44.27
N GLU A 414 -4.31 -14.16 44.92
CA GLU A 414 -3.91 -14.04 46.32
C GLU A 414 -2.52 -13.41 46.48
N GLY A 415 -1.84 -13.09 45.36
CA GLY A 415 -0.51 -12.47 45.35
C GLY A 415 0.66 -13.44 45.22
N GLY A 416 0.36 -14.73 45.02
CA GLY A 416 1.34 -15.78 44.75
C GLY A 416 1.81 -15.80 43.30
N VAL A 417 3.12 -16.02 43.12
CA VAL A 417 3.81 -16.22 41.84
C VAL A 417 4.60 -17.52 41.92
N LYS A 418 4.35 -18.42 40.97
CA LYS A 418 5.01 -19.73 40.85
C LYS A 418 5.80 -19.81 39.55
N VAL A 419 7.11 -20.06 39.63
CA VAL A 419 7.98 -20.26 38.47
C VAL A 419 8.27 -21.74 38.32
N VAL A 420 8.00 -22.30 37.14
CA VAL A 420 8.01 -23.74 36.86
C VAL A 420 9.00 -24.06 35.74
N PRO A 421 10.03 -24.87 36.02
CA PRO A 421 10.84 -25.52 35.00
C PRO A 421 10.04 -26.61 34.27
N ILE A 422 9.76 -26.42 32.98
CA ILE A 422 8.94 -27.31 32.13
C ILE A 422 9.53 -28.73 32.10
N ASN A 423 10.85 -28.86 32.01
CA ASN A 423 11.54 -30.16 31.96
C ASN A 423 11.67 -30.82 33.35
N THR A 424 11.53 -30.05 34.44
CA THR A 424 11.63 -30.54 35.82
C THR A 424 10.59 -29.84 36.71
N PRO A 425 9.28 -30.11 36.51
CA PRO A 425 8.22 -29.37 37.20
C PRO A 425 8.28 -29.46 38.73
N THR A 426 8.88 -30.53 39.27
CA THR A 426 9.11 -30.72 40.71
C THR A 426 10.05 -29.69 41.32
N ALA A 427 10.85 -28.98 40.52
CA ALA A 427 11.74 -27.91 40.95
C ALA A 427 11.08 -26.51 40.91
N ALA A 428 9.75 -26.45 40.82
CA ALA A 428 9.01 -25.19 40.83
C ALA A 428 9.23 -24.40 42.13
N VAL A 429 9.35 -23.08 42.01
CA VAL A 429 9.54 -22.15 43.12
C VAL A 429 8.30 -21.30 43.29
N ASP A 430 7.76 -21.22 44.51
CA ASP A 430 6.58 -20.44 44.87
C ASP A 430 6.98 -19.25 45.76
N GLN A 431 6.46 -18.06 45.46
CA GLN A 431 6.67 -16.83 46.25
C GLN A 431 5.38 -16.02 46.37
N THR A 432 5.04 -15.63 47.59
CA THR A 432 3.97 -14.67 47.85
C THR A 432 4.54 -13.25 47.85
N LEU A 433 4.30 -12.49 46.78
CA LEU A 433 4.91 -11.16 46.58
C LEU A 433 4.04 -10.02 47.13
N PHE A 434 2.72 -10.21 47.11
CA PHE A 434 1.74 -9.19 47.43
C PHE A 434 0.65 -9.71 48.37
N PRO A 435 0.02 -8.85 49.18
CA PRO A 435 -1.13 -9.22 50.01
C PRO A 435 -2.45 -9.31 49.22
N GLY A 436 -2.40 -9.30 47.89
CA GLY A 436 -3.57 -9.27 47.03
C GLY A 436 -3.22 -9.53 45.57
N LYS A 437 -4.23 -9.45 44.69
CA LYS A 437 -4.16 -9.87 43.30
C LYS A 437 -2.93 -9.37 42.53
N VAL A 438 -2.25 -10.30 41.86
CA VAL A 438 -1.28 -9.98 40.80
C VAL A 438 -2.06 -9.58 39.54
N HIS A 439 -1.82 -8.37 39.04
CA HIS A 439 -2.54 -7.80 37.90
C HIS A 439 -1.90 -8.10 36.54
N SER A 440 -0.57 -8.29 36.50
CA SER A 440 0.19 -8.56 35.28
C SER A 440 1.51 -9.25 35.59
N LEU A 441 1.94 -10.09 34.65
CA LEU A 441 3.27 -10.69 34.58
C LEU A 441 3.90 -10.32 33.24
N SER A 442 5.21 -10.02 33.23
CA SER A 442 5.98 -9.93 31.99
C SER A 442 7.44 -10.32 32.20
N TRP A 443 8.02 -10.93 31.18
CA TRP A 443 9.44 -11.28 31.15
C TRP A 443 10.27 -10.17 30.50
N ALA A 444 11.49 -9.97 30.98
CA ALA A 444 12.49 -9.13 30.32
C ALA A 444 13.82 -9.89 30.25
N LEU A 445 14.34 -10.04 29.03
CA LEU A 445 15.57 -10.78 28.75
C LEU A 445 16.66 -9.83 28.23
N ARG A 446 17.88 -9.95 28.78
CA ARG A 446 19.07 -9.27 28.29
C ARG A 446 20.09 -10.33 27.84
N GLY A 447 20.21 -10.52 26.53
CA GLY A 447 21.08 -11.57 25.96
C GLY A 447 20.69 -12.96 26.45
N TYR A 448 21.69 -13.78 26.79
CA TYR A 448 21.50 -15.09 27.43
C TYR A 448 21.86 -15.09 28.92
N GLU A 449 22.23 -13.94 29.47
CA GLU A 449 22.88 -13.85 30.79
C GLU A 449 21.92 -13.43 31.91
N GLU A 450 20.92 -12.60 31.62
CA GLU A 450 20.07 -11.98 32.65
C GLU A 450 18.59 -12.08 32.25
N LEU A 451 17.83 -12.88 33.02
CA LEU A 451 16.39 -13.10 32.85
C LEU A 451 15.63 -12.56 34.08
N LEU A 452 14.76 -11.58 33.84
CA LEU A 452 13.92 -10.96 34.86
C LEU A 452 12.44 -11.28 34.66
N LEU A 453 11.73 -11.53 35.75
CA LEU A 453 10.28 -11.63 35.82
C LEU A 453 9.71 -10.44 36.59
N LEU A 454 8.83 -9.67 35.94
CA LEU A 454 8.14 -8.56 36.56
C LEU A 454 6.71 -8.95 36.92
N ALA A 455 6.30 -8.65 38.15
CA ALA A 455 4.96 -8.90 38.66
C ALA A 455 4.35 -7.62 39.23
N SER A 456 3.19 -7.21 38.72
CA SER A 456 2.47 -6.02 39.18
C SER A 456 1.44 -6.40 40.25
N GLY A 457 1.55 -5.81 41.44
CA GLY A 457 0.61 -5.99 42.54
C GLY A 457 -0.28 -4.76 42.80
N PRO A 458 -1.04 -4.80 43.91
CA PRO A 458 -1.87 -3.68 44.35
C PRO A 458 -1.05 -2.40 44.58
N GLY A 459 -1.69 -1.23 44.40
CA GLY A 459 -1.05 0.05 44.67
C GLY A 459 0.01 0.48 43.64
N GLY A 460 0.16 -0.23 42.51
CA GLY A 460 1.11 0.13 41.47
C GLY A 460 2.55 -0.26 41.73
N VAL A 461 2.76 -1.18 42.68
CA VAL A 461 4.07 -1.77 42.95
C VAL A 461 4.37 -2.84 41.92
N VAL A 462 5.57 -2.82 41.34
CA VAL A 462 6.07 -3.84 40.43
C VAL A 462 7.27 -4.51 41.07
N ALA A 463 7.14 -5.78 41.45
CA ALA A 463 8.25 -6.58 41.95
C ALA A 463 9.07 -7.08 40.77
N CYS A 464 10.39 -6.90 40.82
CA CYS A 464 11.33 -7.36 39.81
C CYS A 464 12.11 -8.54 40.38
N LEU A 465 11.90 -9.74 39.82
CA LEU A 465 12.55 -10.98 40.25
C LEU A 465 13.64 -11.36 39.27
N GLU A 466 14.82 -11.65 39.78
CA GLU A 466 15.95 -12.17 39.02
C GLU A 466 15.94 -13.70 39.07
N ILE A 467 15.99 -14.33 37.90
CA ILE A 467 15.98 -15.79 37.77
C ILE A 467 17.35 -16.27 37.32
N SER A 468 17.92 -17.19 38.08
CA SER A 468 19.20 -17.83 37.78
C SER A 468 19.10 -19.33 37.91
N ALA A 469 19.83 -20.06 37.06
CA ALA A 469 19.98 -21.50 37.21
C ALA A 469 20.90 -21.80 38.40
N ALA A 470 20.53 -22.77 39.23
CA ALA A 470 21.43 -23.27 40.26
C ALA A 470 22.68 -23.91 39.61
N PRO A 471 23.83 -23.92 40.29
CA PRO A 471 25.07 -24.51 39.76
C PRO A 471 24.94 -25.98 39.32
N SER A 472 23.95 -26.71 39.84
CA SER A 472 23.63 -28.10 39.50
C SER A 472 22.84 -28.26 38.19
N GLY A 473 22.38 -27.18 37.56
CA GLY A 473 21.58 -27.17 36.33
C GLY A 473 20.16 -27.74 36.45
N LYS A 474 19.77 -28.27 37.62
CA LYS A 474 18.47 -28.96 37.84
C LYS A 474 17.47 -28.15 38.67
N ALA A 475 17.88 -27.03 39.26
CA ALA A 475 17.03 -26.18 40.09
C ALA A 475 17.17 -24.72 39.66
N ILE A 476 16.16 -23.91 39.95
CA ILE A 476 16.16 -22.47 39.69
C ILE A 476 16.17 -21.70 41.01
N VAL A 477 16.79 -20.53 41.00
CA VAL A 477 16.79 -19.58 42.12
C VAL A 477 16.06 -18.33 41.66
N VAL A 478 15.03 -17.95 42.41
CA VAL A 478 14.22 -16.73 42.17
C VAL A 478 14.50 -15.76 43.31
N LYS A 479 15.07 -14.59 43.01
CA LYS A 479 15.42 -13.58 44.01
C LYS A 479 14.76 -12.24 43.68
N GLU A 480 14.12 -11.61 44.66
CA GLU A 480 13.62 -10.24 44.48
C GLU A 480 14.80 -9.27 44.39
N ARG A 481 14.91 -8.59 43.24
CA ARG A 481 15.97 -7.62 42.95
C ARG A 481 15.64 -6.24 43.49
N CYS A 482 14.44 -5.76 43.17
CA CYS A 482 13.95 -4.44 43.56
C CYS A 482 12.43 -4.33 43.34
N ARG A 483 11.85 -3.22 43.82
CA ARG A 483 10.47 -2.84 43.54
C ARG A 483 10.41 -1.49 42.84
N TYR A 484 9.68 -1.43 41.73
CA TYR A 484 9.36 -0.18 41.04
C TYR A 484 7.99 0.33 41.46
N LEU A 485 7.81 1.65 41.39
CA LEU A 485 6.53 2.30 41.67
C LEU A 485 6.02 3.01 40.42
N LEU A 486 4.90 2.56 39.88
CA LEU A 486 4.25 3.20 38.73
C LEU A 486 3.63 4.55 39.15
N PRO A 487 3.53 5.56 38.27
CA PRO A 487 2.83 6.81 38.56
C PRO A 487 1.36 6.62 38.98
N PRO A 488 0.76 7.55 39.75
CA PRO A 488 -0.64 7.46 40.15
C PRO A 488 -1.60 7.42 38.94
N SER A 489 -2.47 6.41 38.88
CA SER A 489 -3.48 6.29 37.83
C SER A 489 -4.67 5.43 38.27
N LYS A 490 -5.81 5.53 37.55
CA LYS A 490 -7.02 4.72 37.84
C LYS A 490 -6.79 3.20 37.65
N GLN A 491 -5.90 2.82 36.73
CA GLN A 491 -5.55 1.43 36.41
C GLN A 491 -4.03 1.32 36.43
N ARG A 492 -3.48 0.96 37.60
CA ARG A 492 -2.07 1.14 37.93
C ARG A 492 -1.32 -0.21 37.95
N TRP A 493 -1.11 -0.79 36.76
CA TRP A 493 -0.28 -1.97 36.55
C TRP A 493 0.43 -1.89 35.19
N HIS A 494 1.59 -2.54 35.09
CA HIS A 494 2.33 -2.63 33.84
C HIS A 494 1.65 -3.64 32.90
N THR A 495 1.95 -3.55 31.62
CA THR A 495 1.44 -4.47 30.59
C THR A 495 2.55 -5.20 29.84
N CYS A 496 3.72 -4.58 29.72
CA CYS A 496 4.87 -5.12 29.02
C CYS A 496 6.16 -4.44 29.49
N SER A 497 7.28 -5.14 29.35
CA SER A 497 8.61 -4.68 29.77
C SER A 497 9.69 -5.16 28.81
N ALA A 498 10.71 -4.34 28.55
CA ALA A 498 11.90 -4.74 27.79
C ALA A 498 13.15 -3.99 28.27
N PHE A 499 14.33 -4.62 28.15
CA PHE A 499 15.60 -3.94 28.36
C PHE A 499 15.92 -2.98 27.21
N LEU A 500 16.48 -1.82 27.53
CA LEU A 500 17.07 -0.89 26.57
C LEU A 500 18.58 -1.16 26.44
N PRO A 501 19.11 -1.59 25.27
CA PRO A 501 20.54 -1.78 25.07
C PRO A 501 21.32 -0.47 25.30
N PRO A 502 22.44 -0.46 26.06
CA PRO A 502 23.25 -1.60 26.49
C PRO A 502 22.77 -2.38 27.73
N GLY A 503 21.63 -2.04 28.34
CA GLY A 503 20.95 -2.80 29.41
C GLY A 503 20.81 -2.06 30.74
N ASP A 504 21.15 -0.77 30.77
CA ASP A 504 21.12 0.04 31.99
C ASP A 504 19.70 0.52 32.35
N PHE A 505 18.78 0.48 31.39
CA PHE A 505 17.40 0.90 31.60
C PHE A 505 16.41 -0.19 31.21
N LEU A 506 15.26 -0.17 31.89
CA LEU A 506 14.09 -0.98 31.60
C LEU A 506 12.97 -0.06 31.10
N VAL A 507 12.42 -0.35 29.93
CA VAL A 507 11.25 0.34 29.41
C VAL A 507 10.00 -0.45 29.80
N CYS A 508 9.01 0.23 30.38
CA CYS A 508 7.74 -0.36 30.80
C CYS A 508 6.56 0.40 30.20
N GLY A 509 5.58 -0.35 29.70
CA GLY A 509 4.28 0.16 29.29
C GLY A 509 3.22 -0.04 30.37
N ASP A 510 2.24 0.85 30.47
CA ASP A 510 1.11 0.70 31.40
C ASP A 510 -0.26 0.57 30.69
N ARG A 511 -1.26 0.23 31.50
CA ARG A 511 -2.66 0.11 31.06
C ARG A 511 -3.30 1.43 30.61
N ARG A 512 -2.75 2.58 31.03
CA ARG A 512 -3.21 3.92 30.64
C ARG A 512 -2.52 4.46 29.38
N GLY A 513 -1.69 3.65 28.73
CA GLY A 513 -0.99 3.99 27.48
C GLY A 513 0.29 4.79 27.70
N SER A 514 0.78 4.89 28.92
CA SER A 514 2.03 5.58 29.24
C SER A 514 3.23 4.67 29.01
N VAL A 515 4.32 5.24 28.52
CA VAL A 515 5.62 4.57 28.38
C VAL A 515 6.59 5.20 29.37
N MET A 516 7.30 4.36 30.12
CA MET A 516 8.13 4.77 31.25
C MET A 516 9.51 4.14 31.15
N LEU A 517 10.53 4.90 31.53
CA LEU A 517 11.91 4.45 31.62
C LEU A 517 12.31 4.30 33.09
N PHE A 518 12.76 3.10 33.49
CA PHE A 518 13.24 2.79 34.84
C PHE A 518 14.73 2.41 34.81
N PRO A 519 15.50 2.67 35.88
CA PRO A 519 16.85 2.14 35.99
C PRO A 519 16.80 0.61 36.21
N SER A 520 17.65 -0.16 35.55
CA SER A 520 17.67 -1.62 35.67
C SER A 520 18.18 -2.10 37.03
N ARG A 521 18.93 -1.26 37.76
CA ARG A 521 19.50 -1.54 39.08
C ARG A 521 19.37 -0.32 40.01
N PRO A 522 19.19 -0.52 41.33
CA PRO A 522 19.27 0.55 42.32
C PRO A 522 20.66 1.21 42.28
N GLY A 523 20.72 2.55 42.25
CA GLY A 523 21.98 3.31 42.37
C GLY A 523 22.68 3.72 41.06
N LEU A 524 22.19 3.28 39.89
CA LEU A 524 22.75 3.62 38.56
C LEU A 524 22.95 5.14 38.34
N LEU A 525 22.03 5.97 38.84
CA LEU A 525 22.07 7.43 38.67
C LEU A 525 23.02 8.16 39.65
N LYS A 526 23.77 7.42 40.49
CA LYS A 526 24.70 8.00 41.48
C LYS A 526 26.16 8.07 40.98
N ASP A 527 26.45 7.62 39.76
CA ASP A 527 27.79 7.77 39.19
C ASP A 527 28.04 9.21 38.68
N PRO A 528 29.15 9.88 39.07
CA PRO A 528 29.37 11.31 38.79
C PRO A 528 29.59 11.69 37.31
N GLY A 529 29.51 10.75 36.36
CA GLY A 529 29.86 10.96 34.95
C GLY A 529 28.72 11.39 34.02
N MET A 530 27.46 11.43 34.49
CA MET A 530 26.27 11.71 33.66
C MET A 530 25.42 12.88 34.20
N GLY A 531 26.08 13.89 34.77
CA GLY A 531 25.43 15.08 35.33
C GLY A 531 24.94 16.09 34.28
N GLY A 532 23.82 15.82 33.62
CA GLY A 532 23.00 16.83 32.94
C GLY A 532 21.90 17.31 33.89
N LYS A 533 21.82 18.63 34.16
CA LYS A 533 20.88 19.27 35.10
C LYS A 533 19.44 18.73 34.97
N ALA A 534 18.97 17.98 35.96
CA ALA A 534 17.55 17.74 36.15
C ALA A 534 16.87 19.08 36.50
N GLY A 535 16.01 19.56 35.60
CA GLY A 535 15.20 20.76 35.84
C GLY A 535 14.28 20.56 37.03
N ALA A 536 14.38 21.46 38.01
CA ALA A 536 13.39 21.61 39.05
C ALA A 536 12.05 22.02 38.43
N GLY A 537 11.00 21.23 38.63
CA GLY A 537 9.67 21.59 38.14
C GLY A 537 8.60 20.51 38.35
N ALA A 538 7.97 20.55 39.53
CA ALA A 538 6.54 20.31 39.82
C ALA A 538 6.41 19.73 41.23
N GLY A 539 6.20 20.62 42.21
CA GLY A 539 5.85 20.26 43.57
C GLY A 539 4.54 19.46 43.61
N VAL A 540 4.55 18.40 44.41
CA VAL A 540 3.35 17.67 44.82
C VAL A 540 2.55 18.59 45.75
N PRO A 541 1.28 18.92 45.47
CA PRO A 541 0.47 19.68 46.41
C PRO A 541 -0.07 18.76 47.52
N GLY A 542 0.25 19.14 48.76
CA GLY A 542 -0.53 18.95 49.99
C GLY A 542 -1.02 17.54 50.35
N VAL A 543 -0.32 16.89 51.28
CA VAL A 543 -0.96 15.91 52.18
C VAL A 543 -0.82 16.43 53.60
N ASP A 544 -1.96 16.75 54.20
CA ASP A 544 -2.10 17.20 55.58
C ASP A 544 -1.49 16.19 56.56
N SER A 545 -0.82 16.74 57.56
CA SER A 545 -0.24 16.05 58.70
C SER A 545 -1.31 15.46 59.62
N GLY A 546 -1.23 14.15 59.87
CA GLY A 546 -2.05 13.46 60.88
C GLY A 546 -1.55 12.05 61.24
N SER A 547 -0.77 11.97 62.32
CA SER A 547 -0.51 10.85 63.24
C SER A 547 -0.15 9.42 62.73
N SER A 548 1.14 9.09 62.90
CA SER A 548 1.73 7.85 63.42
C SER A 548 0.96 6.51 63.34
N SER A 549 1.48 5.58 62.52
CA SER A 549 1.81 4.24 63.00
C SER A 549 2.96 3.65 62.18
N SER A 550 3.90 3.04 62.91
CA SER A 550 5.14 2.42 62.41
C SER A 550 4.86 1.23 61.50
N GLY A 551 5.30 1.32 60.25
CA GLY A 551 5.41 0.20 59.32
C GLY A 551 6.40 0.55 58.22
N ASN A 552 7.42 -0.29 58.03
CA ASN A 552 8.53 -0.11 57.08
C ASN A 552 8.11 0.55 55.75
N ALA A 553 8.45 1.82 55.57
CA ALA A 553 8.26 2.52 54.31
C ALA A 553 9.36 2.08 53.32
N PHE A 554 9.07 1.02 52.56
CA PHE A 554 9.88 0.64 51.41
C PHE A 554 9.79 1.75 50.33
N THR A 555 10.90 2.43 50.05
CA THR A 555 10.99 3.45 48.99
C THR A 555 11.15 2.77 47.62
N GLY A 556 10.07 2.56 46.89
CA GLY A 556 10.11 2.01 45.52
C GLY A 556 10.80 2.97 44.52
N LEU A 557 11.49 2.42 43.53
CA LEU A 557 12.16 3.20 42.48
C LEU A 557 11.12 3.78 41.49
N GLY A 558 11.11 5.10 41.33
CA GLY A 558 10.28 5.79 40.33
C GLY A 558 10.89 5.80 38.93
N PRO A 559 10.12 6.15 37.89
CA PRO A 559 10.63 6.28 36.53
C PRO A 559 11.49 7.54 36.35
N VAL A 560 12.51 7.45 35.49
CA VAL A 560 13.43 8.53 35.11
C VAL A 560 12.84 9.43 34.01
N SER A 561 12.01 8.83 33.15
CA SER A 561 11.31 9.52 32.06
C SER A 561 9.93 8.90 31.86
N ILE A 562 8.94 9.72 31.53
CA ILE A 562 7.55 9.31 31.32
C ILE A 562 7.01 10.02 30.08
N LEU A 563 6.44 9.25 29.15
CA LEU A 563 5.54 9.75 28.12
C LEU A 563 4.10 9.38 28.49
N PRO A 564 3.33 10.30 29.11
CA PRO A 564 2.01 9.97 29.64
C PRO A 564 1.00 9.76 28.52
N SER A 565 0.23 8.67 28.58
CA SER A 565 -0.88 8.39 27.64
C SER A 565 -0.48 8.43 26.15
N LEU A 566 0.75 8.05 25.80
CA LEU A 566 1.25 7.98 24.41
C LEU A 566 0.32 7.15 23.50
N HIS A 567 -0.18 6.02 23.99
CA HIS A 567 -1.16 5.15 23.30
C HIS A 567 -2.61 5.40 23.74
N GLY A 568 -2.92 6.57 24.30
CA GLY A 568 -4.23 6.92 24.84
C GLY A 568 -4.70 5.97 25.94
N LYS A 569 -6.01 5.97 26.24
CA LYS A 569 -6.58 5.21 27.37
C LYS A 569 -6.67 3.69 27.16
N GLN A 570 -6.17 3.18 26.03
CA GLN A 570 -6.34 1.77 25.64
C GLN A 570 -5.16 0.88 26.05
N GLY A 571 -4.06 1.47 26.53
CA GLY A 571 -2.92 0.76 27.09
C GLY A 571 -1.85 0.38 26.07
N VAL A 572 -0.61 0.32 26.54
CA VAL A 572 0.54 -0.20 25.78
C VAL A 572 0.46 -1.72 25.74
N THR A 573 0.77 -2.33 24.61
CA THR A 573 0.64 -3.79 24.39
C THR A 573 1.97 -4.51 24.27
N SER A 574 2.98 -3.86 23.70
CA SER A 574 4.34 -4.42 23.57
C SER A 574 5.35 -3.29 23.56
N VAL A 575 6.56 -3.60 24.05
CA VAL A 575 7.75 -2.79 23.88
C VAL A 575 8.85 -3.70 23.32
N THR A 576 9.55 -3.24 22.29
CA THR A 576 10.65 -3.96 21.64
C THR A 576 11.77 -2.97 21.36
N CYS A 577 13.03 -3.35 21.61
CA CYS A 577 14.18 -2.49 21.33
C CYS A 577 14.97 -3.05 20.13
N HIS A 578 15.28 -2.21 19.15
CA HIS A 578 16.07 -2.61 17.97
C HIS A 578 16.88 -1.44 17.41
N ARG A 579 18.15 -1.69 17.05
CA ARG A 579 19.09 -0.69 16.48
C ARG A 579 19.10 0.66 17.22
N GLY A 580 19.07 0.63 18.56
CA GLY A 580 19.09 1.84 19.41
C GLY A 580 17.76 2.57 19.55
N TYR A 581 16.68 2.09 18.92
CA TYR A 581 15.34 2.63 19.07
C TYR A 581 14.46 1.74 19.96
N VAL A 582 13.48 2.37 20.59
CA VAL A 582 12.43 1.72 21.36
C VAL A 582 11.13 1.79 20.55
N TYR A 583 10.58 0.64 20.23
CA TYR A 583 9.30 0.52 19.55
C TYR A 583 8.21 0.17 20.55
N THR A 584 7.12 0.94 20.56
CA THR A 584 5.97 0.70 21.43
C THR A 584 4.72 0.53 20.59
N THR A 585 3.87 -0.44 20.94
CA THR A 585 2.58 -0.65 20.29
C THR A 585 1.44 -0.47 21.28
N GLY A 586 0.25 -0.12 20.78
CA GLY A 586 -0.93 0.04 21.62
C GLY A 586 -2.23 -0.40 20.96
N ARG A 587 -3.27 -0.43 21.80
CA ARG A 587 -4.66 -0.70 21.38
C ARG A 587 -5.35 0.51 20.74
N ASP A 588 -4.59 1.54 20.39
CA ASP A 588 -4.98 2.67 19.56
C ASP A 588 -4.72 2.41 18.06
N GLY A 589 -4.21 1.23 17.70
CA GLY A 589 -3.89 0.85 16.33
C GLY A 589 -2.61 1.50 15.80
N ALA A 590 -1.80 2.09 16.68
CA ALA A 590 -0.58 2.78 16.31
C ALA A 590 0.64 2.18 17.00
N TYR A 591 1.79 2.33 16.36
CA TYR A 591 3.09 2.10 16.97
C TYR A 591 3.92 3.37 16.92
N TYR A 592 4.79 3.52 17.91
CA TYR A 592 5.75 4.62 17.98
C TYR A 592 7.17 4.08 17.93
N GLN A 593 8.03 4.81 17.24
CA GLN A 593 9.48 4.69 17.38
C GLN A 593 9.94 5.83 18.29
N LEU A 594 10.61 5.47 19.38
CA LEU A 594 11.15 6.38 20.36
C LEU A 594 12.67 6.27 20.37
N PHE A 595 13.33 7.37 20.70
CA PHE A 595 14.77 7.41 20.95
C PHE A 595 15.01 7.87 22.38
N VAL A 596 16.07 7.37 23.00
CA VAL A 596 16.48 7.78 24.34
C VAL A 596 17.70 8.67 24.24
N ARG A 597 17.54 9.93 24.65
CA ARG A 597 18.63 10.91 24.71
C ARG A 597 18.66 11.54 26.08
N ASP A 598 19.84 11.61 26.71
CA ASP A 598 20.02 12.22 28.03
C ASP A 598 19.04 11.67 29.09
N CYS A 599 18.84 10.33 29.10
CA CYS A 599 17.87 9.63 29.95
C CYS A 599 16.39 10.02 29.75
N GLN A 600 16.04 10.69 28.65
CA GLN A 600 14.67 11.07 28.30
C GLN A 600 14.17 10.32 27.07
N LEU A 601 12.93 9.83 27.13
CA LEU A 601 12.22 9.26 26.00
C LEU A 601 11.70 10.36 25.07
N GLN A 602 12.02 10.28 23.78
CA GLN A 602 11.52 11.21 22.76
C GLN A 602 10.87 10.46 21.60
N PRO A 603 9.63 10.79 21.21
CA PRO A 603 9.00 10.19 20.04
C PRO A 603 9.62 10.72 18.73
N VAL A 604 9.95 9.79 17.84
CA VAL A 604 10.53 10.07 16.51
C VAL A 604 9.51 9.82 15.40
N LEU A 605 8.79 8.69 15.48
CA LEU A 605 7.80 8.29 14.49
C LEU A 605 6.54 7.84 15.19
N ARG A 606 5.39 8.18 14.59
CA ARG A 606 4.10 7.56 14.86
C ARG A 606 3.54 7.04 13.55
N GLN A 607 3.12 5.78 13.52
CA GLN A 607 2.50 5.19 12.35
C GLN A 607 1.31 4.33 12.77
N LYS A 608 0.21 4.46 12.03
CA LYS A 608 -0.93 3.56 12.16
C LYS A 608 -0.67 2.28 11.38
N SER A 609 -1.20 1.17 11.89
CA SER A 609 -1.18 -0.09 11.15
C SER A 609 -2.24 -0.13 10.05
N CYS A 610 -2.33 -1.25 9.33
CA CYS A 610 -3.35 -1.44 8.31
C CYS A 610 -4.79 -1.21 8.82
N ARG A 611 -5.66 -0.78 7.90
CA ARG A 611 -7.05 -0.43 8.18
C ARG A 611 -7.79 -1.54 8.93
N GLY A 612 -8.45 -1.15 10.03
CA GLY A 612 -9.23 -2.03 10.88
C GLY A 612 -8.44 -2.77 11.96
N MET A 613 -7.11 -2.80 11.89
CA MET A 613 -6.26 -3.41 12.92
C MET A 613 -6.07 -2.48 14.13
N ASN A 614 -7.17 -2.18 14.84
CA ASN A 614 -7.17 -1.24 15.95
C ASN A 614 -6.50 -1.79 17.22
N TRP A 615 -6.30 -3.10 17.31
CA TRP A 615 -5.61 -3.73 18.42
C TRP A 615 -4.28 -4.30 17.95
N LEU A 616 -3.19 -3.56 18.19
CA LEU A 616 -1.84 -4.12 18.02
C LEU A 616 -1.51 -5.01 19.21
N ALA A 617 -1.15 -6.25 18.94
CA ALA A 617 -0.71 -7.21 19.94
C ALA A 617 0.79 -7.04 20.22
N GLY A 618 1.58 -6.72 19.20
CA GLY A 618 3.02 -6.56 19.35
C GLY A 618 3.74 -6.27 18.06
N LEU A 619 5.06 -6.16 18.18
CA LEU A 619 5.98 -5.90 17.08
C LEU A 619 7.16 -6.86 17.21
N ARG A 620 7.57 -7.43 16.07
CA ARG A 620 8.72 -8.32 15.97
C ARG A 620 9.64 -7.83 14.87
N ILE A 621 10.93 -8.05 15.08
CA ILE A 621 11.95 -7.88 14.06
C ILE A 621 12.30 -9.29 13.57
N VAL A 622 12.13 -9.50 12.28
CA VAL A 622 12.46 -10.78 11.63
C VAL A 622 13.96 -10.85 11.30
N PRO A 623 14.52 -12.04 11.02
CA PRO A 623 15.97 -12.22 10.82
C PRO A 623 16.60 -11.34 9.74
N ASP A 624 15.83 -10.94 8.72
CA ASP A 624 16.27 -10.02 7.66
C ASP A 624 16.36 -8.55 8.12
N GLY A 625 16.05 -8.28 9.40
CA GLY A 625 16.03 -6.94 10.00
C GLY A 625 14.78 -6.13 9.69
N SER A 626 13.82 -6.66 8.93
CA SER A 626 12.55 -6.02 8.69
C SER A 626 11.60 -6.17 9.88
N MET A 627 10.58 -5.33 9.93
CA MET A 627 9.64 -5.25 11.03
C MET A 627 8.31 -5.86 10.62
N VAL A 628 7.70 -6.64 11.51
CA VAL A 628 6.33 -7.15 11.36
C VAL A 628 5.50 -6.76 12.58
N ILE A 629 4.24 -6.42 12.33
CA ILE A 629 3.28 -6.01 13.34
C ILE A 629 2.24 -7.11 13.49
N LEU A 630 2.00 -7.47 14.74
CA LEU A 630 1.02 -8.46 15.15
C LEU A 630 -0.18 -7.73 15.71
N GLY A 631 -1.39 -8.16 15.36
CA GLY A 631 -2.60 -7.53 15.88
C GLY A 631 -3.87 -8.26 15.53
N PHE A 632 -4.98 -7.63 15.88
CA PHE A 632 -6.32 -8.14 15.63
C PHE A 632 -7.12 -7.17 14.79
N HIS A 633 -7.74 -7.72 13.74
CA HIS A 633 -8.73 -7.05 12.91
C HIS A 633 -10.07 -7.74 13.15
N ALA A 634 -10.91 -7.15 14.01
CA ALA A 634 -12.16 -7.76 14.46
C ALA A 634 -11.95 -9.19 14.99
N ASN A 635 -12.37 -10.21 14.22
CA ASN A 635 -12.30 -11.63 14.59
C ASN A 635 -11.02 -12.33 14.09
N GLU A 636 -10.17 -11.62 13.35
CA GLU A 636 -8.96 -12.14 12.72
C GLU A 636 -7.72 -11.75 13.51
N PHE A 637 -6.80 -12.69 13.69
CA PHE A 637 -5.41 -12.40 14.03
C PHE A 637 -4.63 -12.12 12.74
N VAL A 638 -3.84 -11.06 12.73
CA VAL A 638 -3.15 -10.57 11.54
C VAL A 638 -1.68 -10.34 11.84
N VAL A 639 -0.81 -10.88 10.97
CA VAL A 639 0.60 -10.50 10.86
C VAL A 639 0.72 -9.58 9.65
N TRP A 640 1.18 -8.34 9.85
CA TRP A 640 1.23 -7.30 8.84
C TRP A 640 2.66 -6.77 8.67
N SER A 641 3.10 -6.59 7.42
CA SER A 641 4.38 -5.95 7.10
C SER A 641 4.16 -4.46 6.81
N PRO A 642 4.75 -3.54 7.60
CA PRO A 642 4.75 -2.12 7.29
C PRO A 642 5.63 -1.76 6.09
N ARG A 643 6.55 -2.64 5.70
CA ARG A 643 7.42 -2.44 4.54
C ARG A 643 6.66 -2.71 3.25
N SER A 644 5.99 -3.85 3.15
CA SER A 644 5.24 -4.23 1.94
C SER A 644 3.77 -3.84 1.98
N HIS A 645 3.28 -3.35 3.11
CA HIS A 645 1.87 -3.06 3.38
C HIS A 645 0.92 -4.26 3.27
N GLU A 646 1.46 -5.49 3.27
CA GLU A 646 0.68 -6.72 3.12
C GLU A 646 0.33 -7.37 4.46
N LYS A 647 -0.87 -7.97 4.53
CA LYS A 647 -1.24 -8.91 5.59
C LYS A 647 -0.63 -10.28 5.27
N LEU A 648 0.53 -10.58 5.85
CA LEU A 648 1.31 -11.79 5.61
C LEU A 648 0.56 -13.06 6.06
N HIS A 649 -0.08 -13.01 7.23
CA HIS A 649 -0.88 -14.12 7.75
C HIS A 649 -2.19 -13.59 8.33
N ILE A 650 -3.29 -14.32 8.06
CA ILE A 650 -4.62 -14.00 8.59
C ILE A 650 -5.23 -15.28 9.14
N VAL A 651 -5.61 -15.26 10.42
CA VAL A 651 -6.19 -16.41 11.12
C VAL A 651 -7.51 -16.03 11.77
N ASN A 652 -8.60 -16.67 11.34
CA ASN A 652 -9.94 -16.47 11.91
C ASN A 652 -10.07 -17.12 13.31
N CYS A 653 -9.73 -16.36 14.35
CA CYS A 653 -9.66 -16.84 15.74
C CYS A 653 -10.84 -16.42 16.63
N GLY A 654 -11.72 -15.53 16.14
CA GLY A 654 -12.84 -14.99 16.92
C GLY A 654 -12.46 -13.82 17.83
N GLY A 655 -11.34 -13.15 17.56
CA GLY A 655 -10.92 -11.88 18.16
C GLY A 655 -9.95 -11.99 19.34
N GLY A 656 -9.27 -10.87 19.65
CA GLY A 656 -8.16 -10.81 20.61
C GLY A 656 -8.52 -10.89 22.10
N HIS A 657 -9.81 -10.90 22.46
CA HIS A 657 -10.29 -10.98 23.85
C HIS A 657 -10.20 -12.38 24.46
N ARG A 658 -9.82 -13.39 23.69
CA ARG A 658 -9.67 -14.79 24.12
C ARG A 658 -8.26 -15.02 24.66
N SER A 659 -8.01 -16.17 25.29
CA SER A 659 -6.62 -16.55 25.54
C SER A 659 -5.96 -16.96 24.23
N TRP A 660 -4.80 -16.38 23.95
CA TRP A 660 -3.98 -16.70 22.79
C TRP A 660 -2.51 -16.52 23.14
N ALA A 661 -1.66 -17.11 22.31
CA ALA A 661 -0.22 -17.03 22.42
C ALA A 661 0.40 -17.05 21.03
N PHE A 662 1.52 -16.36 20.90
CA PHE A 662 2.23 -16.22 19.64
C PHE A 662 3.72 -16.45 19.87
N SER A 663 4.33 -17.22 18.98
CA SER A 663 5.75 -17.52 18.98
C SER A 663 6.26 -17.49 17.55
N ASP A 664 7.42 -16.87 17.35
CA ASP A 664 8.12 -16.84 16.08
C ASP A 664 9.56 -17.28 16.33
N THR A 665 10.00 -18.26 15.57
CA THR A 665 11.33 -18.85 15.64
C THR A 665 11.87 -19.00 14.22
N GLU A 666 13.18 -19.17 14.06
CA GLU A 666 13.79 -19.40 12.74
C GLU A 666 13.16 -20.59 12.00
N ALA A 667 12.66 -21.60 12.73
CA ALA A 667 12.05 -22.78 12.14
C ALA A 667 10.59 -22.56 11.68
N ALA A 668 9.79 -21.89 12.51
CA ALA A 668 8.35 -21.72 12.25
C ALA A 668 7.73 -20.62 13.12
N MET A 669 6.65 -20.05 12.59
CA MET A 669 5.71 -19.25 13.36
C MET A 669 4.57 -20.14 13.86
N ALA A 670 4.16 -19.92 15.11
CA ALA A 670 3.05 -20.61 15.77
C ALA A 670 2.12 -19.62 16.46
N PHE A 671 0.83 -19.76 16.19
CA PHE A 671 -0.23 -18.98 16.84
C PHE A 671 -1.28 -19.93 17.43
N ALA A 672 -1.39 -19.92 18.76
CA ALA A 672 -2.31 -20.77 19.50
C ALA A 672 -3.41 -19.93 20.15
N TYR A 673 -4.65 -20.41 20.12
CA TYR A 673 -5.78 -19.71 20.74
C TYR A 673 -6.87 -20.67 21.19
N LEU A 674 -7.67 -20.22 22.17
CA LEU A 674 -8.82 -20.98 22.66
C LEU A 674 -10.07 -20.67 21.83
N LYS A 675 -10.72 -21.72 21.32
CA LYS A 675 -12.01 -21.63 20.62
C LYS A 675 -12.83 -22.90 20.86
N ASP A 676 -14.12 -22.73 21.13
CA ASP A 676 -15.08 -23.82 21.37
C ASP A 676 -14.66 -24.87 22.43
N GLY A 677 -13.86 -24.41 23.41
CA GLY A 677 -13.33 -25.21 24.51
C GLY A 677 -12.15 -26.11 24.13
N ASP A 678 -11.47 -25.85 23.02
CA ASP A 678 -10.26 -26.53 22.60
C ASP A 678 -9.14 -25.53 22.24
N VAL A 679 -7.92 -26.04 22.08
CA VAL A 679 -6.78 -25.28 21.58
C VAL A 679 -6.70 -25.42 20.06
N MET A 680 -6.81 -24.29 19.38
CA MET A 680 -6.56 -24.20 17.94
C MET A 680 -5.13 -23.72 17.72
N LEU A 681 -4.41 -24.40 16.83
CA LEU A 681 -3.03 -24.07 16.49
C LEU A 681 -2.89 -23.82 14.99
N TYR A 682 -2.45 -22.62 14.66
CA TYR A 682 -1.97 -22.24 13.34
C TYR A 682 -0.44 -22.31 13.31
N ARG A 683 0.13 -22.87 12.25
CA ARG A 683 1.58 -22.90 12.00
C ARG A 683 1.88 -22.42 10.59
N ALA A 684 3.05 -21.80 10.42
CA ALA A 684 3.63 -21.46 9.12
C ALA A 684 5.13 -21.77 9.14
N LEU A 685 5.58 -22.61 8.21
CA LEU A 685 7.01 -22.85 7.95
C LEU A 685 7.55 -21.62 7.19
N GLY A 686 8.67 -21.05 7.66
CA GLY A 686 9.20 -19.77 7.17
C GLY A 686 8.98 -18.56 8.11
N GLY A 687 8.47 -18.80 9.32
CA GLY A 687 8.33 -17.74 10.33
C GLY A 687 7.26 -16.71 9.97
N CYS A 688 7.47 -15.45 10.34
CA CYS A 688 6.61 -14.32 9.93
C CYS A 688 6.83 -13.85 8.49
N THR A 689 7.55 -14.58 7.64
CA THR A 689 7.82 -14.14 6.26
C THR A 689 6.64 -14.43 5.32
N ARG A 690 6.66 -13.83 4.12
CA ARG A 690 5.57 -13.95 3.14
C ARG A 690 5.27 -15.42 2.82
N PRO A 691 3.99 -15.88 2.82
CA PRO A 691 3.63 -17.24 2.43
C PRO A 691 3.67 -17.47 0.90
N HIS A 692 4.13 -16.48 0.14
CA HIS A 692 4.10 -16.43 -1.31
C HIS A 692 5.34 -15.71 -1.85
N VAL A 693 5.68 -15.99 -3.10
CA VAL A 693 6.76 -15.28 -3.79
C VAL A 693 6.17 -14.10 -4.56
N ILE A 694 6.82 -12.95 -4.47
CA ILE A 694 6.48 -11.78 -5.28
C ILE A 694 7.38 -11.79 -6.50
N LEU A 695 6.78 -12.04 -7.67
CA LEU A 695 7.47 -11.91 -8.95
C LEU A 695 7.55 -10.44 -9.35
N ARG A 696 6.53 -9.66 -8.99
CA ARG A 696 6.48 -8.20 -9.19
C ARG A 696 5.68 -7.54 -8.08
N GLU A 697 6.27 -6.53 -7.44
CA GLU A 697 5.62 -5.72 -6.41
C GLU A 697 4.49 -4.88 -7.04
N GLY A 698 3.38 -4.73 -6.32
CA GLY A 698 2.28 -3.87 -6.75
C GLY A 698 2.51 -2.40 -6.39
N LEU A 699 1.79 -1.49 -7.03
CA LEU A 699 1.89 -0.04 -6.80
C LEU A 699 0.80 0.49 -5.86
N HIS A 700 -0.38 0.76 -6.39
CA HIS A 700 -1.55 1.25 -5.69
C HIS A 700 -2.71 0.32 -5.98
N GLY A 701 -3.59 0.16 -5.01
CA GLY A 701 -4.74 -0.70 -5.18
C GLY A 701 -5.93 0.00 -5.83
N ARG A 702 -5.86 1.31 -6.06
CA ARG A 702 -6.86 2.12 -6.77
C ARG A 702 -6.17 3.17 -7.63
N GLU A 703 -6.96 3.98 -8.33
CA GLU A 703 -6.50 5.07 -9.16
C GLU A 703 -5.54 5.99 -8.42
N ILE A 704 -4.46 6.34 -9.11
CA ILE A 704 -3.54 7.40 -8.73
C ILE A 704 -4.25 8.72 -9.05
N THR A 705 -4.43 9.55 -8.03
CA THR A 705 -5.11 10.83 -8.13
C THR A 705 -4.16 12.00 -8.33
N CYS A 706 -2.89 11.83 -7.94
CA CYS A 706 -1.89 12.89 -7.97
C CYS A 706 -0.48 12.29 -8.06
N VAL A 707 0.38 12.94 -8.86
CA VAL A 707 1.78 12.54 -9.05
C VAL A 707 2.67 13.78 -8.91
N LYS A 708 3.76 13.67 -8.16
CA LYS A 708 4.68 14.80 -7.96
C LYS A 708 6.14 14.36 -7.88
N ARG A 709 7.02 14.96 -8.68
CA ARG A 709 8.48 14.79 -8.50
C ARG A 709 8.95 15.52 -7.25
N VAL A 710 9.80 14.85 -6.48
CA VAL A 710 10.50 15.42 -5.31
C VAL A 710 11.90 15.91 -5.71
N GLY A 711 12.68 15.09 -6.40
CA GLY A 711 14.06 15.39 -6.76
C GLY A 711 14.79 14.19 -7.35
N THR A 712 16.11 14.28 -7.51
CA THR A 712 16.95 13.23 -8.09
C THR A 712 18.13 12.94 -7.20
N ILE A 713 18.50 11.66 -7.09
CA ILE A 713 19.70 11.19 -6.39
C ILE A 713 20.65 10.58 -7.41
N THR A 714 21.92 10.95 -7.35
CA THR A 714 22.99 10.32 -8.14
C THR A 714 23.63 9.22 -7.30
N LEU A 715 23.53 7.97 -7.77
CA LEU A 715 24.17 6.81 -7.11
C LEU A 715 25.51 6.51 -7.78
N GLY A 716 26.59 6.37 -7.01
CA GLY A 716 27.89 5.93 -7.52
C GLY A 716 27.84 4.55 -8.18
N THR A 717 28.82 4.21 -9.01
CA THR A 717 28.90 2.91 -9.73
C THR A 717 28.92 1.70 -8.78
N GLU A 718 29.43 1.87 -7.56
CA GLU A 718 29.40 0.89 -6.47
C GLU A 718 27.98 0.60 -5.93
N TYR A 719 26.99 1.47 -6.19
CA TYR A 719 25.59 1.35 -5.78
C TYR A 719 24.62 1.22 -6.97
N GLY A 720 25.11 0.88 -8.16
CA GLY A 720 24.28 0.66 -9.34
C GLY A 720 23.18 -0.39 -9.09
N VAL A 721 21.95 -0.08 -9.51
CA VAL A 721 20.88 -1.08 -9.59
C VAL A 721 21.18 -1.95 -10.82
N PRO A 722 21.26 -3.29 -10.69
CA PRO A 722 21.47 -4.15 -11.86
C PRO A 722 20.35 -3.92 -12.88
N SER A 723 20.71 -3.63 -14.13
CA SER A 723 19.75 -3.58 -15.22
C SER A 723 19.21 -4.98 -15.49
N PHE A 724 17.88 -5.09 -15.64
CA PHE A 724 17.21 -6.32 -16.06
C PHE A 724 17.25 -6.53 -17.58
N VAL A 725 17.84 -5.59 -18.32
CA VAL A 725 18.02 -5.65 -19.77
C VAL A 725 19.47 -6.06 -20.03
N GLU A 726 19.69 -7.24 -20.64
CA GLU A 726 21.02 -7.63 -21.10
C GLU A 726 21.56 -6.59 -22.12
N PRO A 727 22.87 -6.31 -22.12
CA PRO A 727 23.46 -5.17 -22.83
C PRO A 727 23.31 -5.17 -24.35
N ASP A 728 22.88 -6.28 -24.96
CA ASP A 728 22.92 -6.49 -26.41
C ASP A 728 21.91 -5.62 -27.20
N ASP A 729 20.95 -4.97 -26.53
CA ASP A 729 19.93 -4.09 -27.15
C ASP A 729 20.15 -2.59 -26.86
N LEU A 730 21.19 -2.19 -26.12
CA LEU A 730 21.48 -0.77 -25.90
C LEU A 730 22.34 -0.23 -27.06
N GLU A 731 21.85 0.81 -27.74
CA GLU A 731 22.67 1.52 -28.72
C GLU A 731 23.99 1.98 -28.06
N PRO A 732 25.15 1.82 -28.72
CA PRO A 732 26.43 2.21 -28.16
C PRO A 732 26.42 3.73 -27.87
N GLY A 733 26.39 4.09 -26.58
CA GLY A 733 26.22 5.48 -26.11
C GLY A 733 25.28 5.65 -24.91
N CYS A 734 24.53 4.62 -24.52
CA CYS A 734 23.54 4.68 -23.42
C CYS A 734 24.10 4.53 -21.99
N GLU A 735 25.36 4.86 -21.73
CA GLU A 735 25.84 5.02 -20.35
C GLU A 735 25.40 6.39 -19.80
N GLY A 736 24.09 6.53 -19.57
CA GLY A 736 23.54 7.70 -18.89
C GLY A 736 24.00 7.74 -17.42
N PRO A 737 24.05 8.93 -16.80
CA PRO A 737 24.37 9.05 -15.39
C PRO A 737 23.36 8.21 -14.58
N ASN A 738 23.86 7.47 -13.59
CA ASN A 738 23.11 6.56 -12.73
C ASN A 738 22.19 7.35 -11.77
N LEU A 739 21.23 8.05 -12.35
CA LEU A 739 20.28 8.95 -11.71
C LEU A 739 19.03 8.18 -11.32
N THR A 740 18.49 8.49 -10.15
CA THR A 740 17.22 7.95 -9.67
C THR A 740 16.30 9.09 -9.27
N ASP A 741 15.19 9.23 -9.98
CA ASP A 741 14.15 10.21 -9.65
C ASP A 741 13.30 9.70 -8.48
N ILE A 742 13.05 10.58 -7.51
CA ILE A 742 12.13 10.32 -6.40
C ILE A 742 10.79 10.98 -6.72
N VAL A 743 9.74 10.16 -6.80
CA VAL A 743 8.38 10.58 -7.15
C VAL A 743 7.41 10.16 -6.05
N ILE A 744 6.44 11.02 -5.76
CA ILE A 744 5.34 10.71 -4.85
C ILE A 744 4.07 10.49 -5.66
N THR A 745 3.38 9.39 -5.38
CA THR A 745 2.05 9.07 -5.93
C THR A 745 1.03 9.02 -4.80
N CYS A 746 -0.15 9.58 -5.02
CA CYS A 746 -1.27 9.56 -4.09
C CYS A 746 -2.45 8.83 -4.72
N SER A 747 -3.23 8.08 -3.95
CA SER A 747 -4.31 7.27 -4.49
C SER A 747 -5.65 7.38 -3.74
N GLU A 748 -6.72 7.00 -4.44
CA GLU A 748 -8.04 6.77 -3.86
C GLU A 748 -8.02 5.66 -2.78
N ASP A 749 -7.02 4.79 -2.79
CA ASP A 749 -6.82 3.74 -1.77
C ASP A 749 -6.39 4.27 -0.39
N THR A 750 -6.35 5.59 -0.20
CA THR A 750 -5.99 6.32 1.04
C THR A 750 -4.49 6.35 1.36
N THR A 751 -3.64 5.94 0.42
CA THR A 751 -2.19 5.90 0.62
C THR A 751 -1.43 6.94 -0.19
N VAL A 752 -0.25 7.29 0.33
CA VAL A 752 0.78 8.09 -0.36
C VAL A 752 2.03 7.23 -0.48
N CYS A 753 2.47 6.93 -1.70
CA CYS A 753 3.66 6.10 -1.96
C CYS A 753 4.83 6.98 -2.41
N VAL A 754 6.03 6.67 -1.90
CA VAL A 754 7.29 7.27 -2.36
C VAL A 754 8.00 6.23 -3.24
N LEU A 755 8.26 6.60 -4.48
CA LEU A 755 8.84 5.73 -5.52
C LEU A 755 10.24 6.22 -5.89
N ALA A 756 11.13 5.27 -6.15
CA ALA A 756 12.38 5.47 -6.86
C ALA A 756 12.23 5.00 -8.31
N LEU A 757 12.57 5.87 -9.26
CA LEU A 757 12.52 5.64 -10.70
C LEU A 757 13.93 5.81 -11.29
N PRO A 758 14.72 4.73 -11.40
CA PRO A 758 16.05 4.80 -12.01
C PRO A 758 15.96 5.16 -13.49
N THR A 759 16.87 6.00 -13.99
CA THR A 759 16.88 6.39 -15.40
C THR A 759 17.27 5.28 -16.34
N THR A 760 18.11 4.34 -15.88
CA THR A 760 18.75 3.32 -16.71
C THR A 760 17.95 2.03 -16.86
N THR A 761 17.07 1.70 -15.91
CA THR A 761 16.44 0.37 -15.85
C THR A 761 14.98 0.34 -16.33
N GLY A 762 14.34 1.50 -16.49
CA GLY A 762 12.90 1.56 -16.82
C GLY A 762 12.01 0.85 -15.80
N SER A 763 12.43 0.84 -14.53
CA SER A 763 11.74 0.16 -13.42
C SER A 763 11.27 1.15 -12.36
N ALA A 764 10.40 0.69 -11.47
CA ALA A 764 9.96 1.46 -10.30
C ALA A 764 10.09 0.64 -9.03
N HIS A 765 10.54 1.28 -7.97
CA HIS A 765 10.65 0.67 -6.65
C HIS A 765 9.92 1.51 -5.61
N ALA A 766 8.92 0.91 -4.95
CA ALA A 766 8.29 1.53 -3.80
C ALA A 766 9.25 1.53 -2.61
N LEU A 767 9.62 2.72 -2.13
CA LEU A 767 10.50 2.88 -0.98
C LEU A 767 9.72 2.82 0.34
N THR A 768 8.53 3.42 0.36
CA THR A 768 7.62 3.43 1.52
C THR A 768 6.23 3.88 1.10
N ALA A 769 5.23 3.56 1.93
CA ALA A 769 3.88 4.11 1.80
C ALA A 769 3.35 4.64 3.14
N VAL A 770 2.66 5.76 3.08
CA VAL A 770 2.07 6.47 4.22
C VAL A 770 0.56 6.26 4.19
N CYS A 771 0.00 5.65 5.23
CA CYS A 771 -1.41 5.23 5.31
C CYS A 771 -2.18 6.00 6.40
N ASN A 772 -1.88 7.28 6.58
CA ASN A 772 -2.47 8.08 7.66
C ASN A 772 -3.86 8.64 7.32
N HIS A 773 -4.17 8.80 6.02
CA HIS A 773 -5.45 9.34 5.57
C HIS A 773 -6.59 8.37 5.83
N ILE A 774 -7.74 8.91 6.21
CA ILE A 774 -8.97 8.12 6.43
C ILE A 774 -9.85 8.05 5.17
N SER A 775 -9.49 8.80 4.13
CA SER A 775 -10.20 8.85 2.85
C SER A 775 -9.23 9.10 1.69
N SER A 776 -9.74 9.15 0.46
CA SER A 776 -8.93 9.38 -0.75
C SER A 776 -8.03 10.60 -0.59
N VAL A 777 -6.75 10.40 -0.87
CA VAL A 777 -5.79 11.50 -1.05
C VAL A 777 -6.02 12.05 -2.45
N ARG A 778 -5.99 13.38 -2.63
CA ARG A 778 -6.27 14.03 -3.93
C ARG A 778 -5.26 15.09 -4.31
N ALA A 779 -4.52 15.62 -3.36
CA ALA A 779 -3.55 16.66 -3.60
C ALA A 779 -2.29 16.42 -2.79
N VAL A 780 -1.14 16.73 -3.39
CA VAL A 780 0.16 16.72 -2.72
C VAL A 780 0.96 17.94 -3.14
N ALA A 781 1.74 18.47 -2.21
CA ALA A 781 2.73 19.50 -2.49
C ALA A 781 4.00 19.25 -1.68
N VAL A 782 5.13 19.67 -2.22
CA VAL A 782 6.49 19.37 -1.71
C VAL A 782 7.27 20.68 -1.59
N TRP A 783 8.10 20.81 -0.55
CA TRP A 783 8.99 21.97 -0.36
C TRP A 783 10.23 21.60 0.45
N GLY A 784 11.17 22.56 0.57
CA GLY A 784 12.35 22.42 1.42
C GLY A 784 13.24 21.26 0.99
N ILE A 785 13.40 21.09 -0.32
CA ILE A 785 14.22 20.02 -0.89
C ILE A 785 15.69 20.31 -0.57
N GLY A 786 16.41 19.30 -0.09
CA GLY A 786 17.82 19.40 0.28
C GLY A 786 18.49 18.04 0.42
N THR A 787 19.69 18.04 1.01
CA THR A 787 20.49 16.84 1.28
C THR A 787 20.54 16.54 2.78
N PRO A 788 20.66 15.27 3.22
CA PRO A 788 20.60 14.89 4.63
C PRO A 788 21.58 15.60 5.58
N GLY A 789 22.79 15.95 5.13
CA GLY A 789 23.75 16.73 5.93
C GLY A 789 23.89 18.20 5.51
N GLY A 790 22.95 18.70 4.71
CA GLY A 790 22.97 20.06 4.20
C GLY A 790 23.89 20.25 2.98
N PRO A 791 23.95 21.48 2.44
CA PRO A 791 24.56 21.75 1.13
C PRO A 791 26.08 21.48 1.05
N GLN A 792 26.75 21.24 2.18
CA GLN A 792 28.18 20.93 2.26
C GLN A 792 28.48 19.45 2.55
N ASP A 793 27.48 18.62 2.84
CA ASP A 793 27.68 17.18 3.06
C ASP A 793 27.66 16.44 1.71
N PRO A 794 28.76 15.76 1.33
CA PRO A 794 28.83 15.01 0.08
C PRO A 794 28.03 13.70 0.09
N GLN A 795 27.34 13.33 1.18
CA GLN A 795 26.56 12.09 1.20
C GLN A 795 25.38 12.13 0.22
N PRO A 796 25.24 11.12 -0.66
CA PRO A 796 24.11 11.03 -1.55
C PRO A 796 22.83 10.82 -0.75
N GLY A 797 21.79 11.59 -1.05
CA GLY A 797 20.50 11.50 -0.38
C GLY A 797 19.61 12.69 -0.68
N LEU A 798 18.34 12.58 -0.27
CA LEU A 798 17.31 13.59 -0.53
C LEU A 798 16.47 13.79 0.73
N THR A 799 16.31 15.03 1.17
CA THR A 799 15.34 15.41 2.20
C THR A 799 14.30 16.34 1.61
N ALA A 800 13.04 16.16 1.98
CA ALA A 800 11.97 17.08 1.61
C ALA A 800 10.84 17.07 2.62
N HIS A 801 10.04 18.12 2.63
CA HIS A 801 8.78 18.17 3.35
C HIS A 801 7.61 18.00 2.38
N VAL A 802 6.57 17.30 2.84
CA VAL A 802 5.43 16.91 2.01
C VAL A 802 4.15 17.22 2.78
N VAL A 803 3.22 17.88 2.11
CA VAL A 803 1.83 18.03 2.56
C VAL A 803 0.94 17.27 1.59
N SER A 804 0.14 16.36 2.14
CA SER A 804 -0.87 15.59 1.41
C SER A 804 -2.25 15.91 1.96
N ALA A 805 -3.24 16.01 1.08
CA ALA A 805 -4.60 16.35 1.45
C ALA A 805 -5.63 15.65 0.56
N GLY A 806 -6.87 15.56 1.03
CA GLY A 806 -7.92 14.91 0.25
C GLY A 806 -9.31 15.04 0.85
N GLY A 807 -10.04 13.93 0.87
CA GLY A 807 -11.41 13.89 1.38
C GLY A 807 -11.52 14.25 2.87
N ARG A 808 -12.73 14.59 3.31
CA ARG A 808 -13.06 14.96 4.71
C ARG A 808 -12.25 16.15 5.25
N ALA A 809 -11.81 17.03 4.35
CA ALA A 809 -10.95 18.17 4.64
C ALA A 809 -9.78 17.79 5.56
N GLU A 810 -9.15 16.65 5.26
CA GLU A 810 -8.00 16.12 5.97
C GLU A 810 -6.69 16.50 5.27
N MET A 811 -5.69 16.87 6.06
CA MET A 811 -4.34 17.21 5.60
C MET A 811 -3.30 16.61 6.54
N HIS A 812 -2.25 16.01 5.99
CA HIS A 812 -1.11 15.45 6.72
C HIS A 812 0.19 16.03 6.20
N CYS A 813 1.04 16.46 7.12
CA CYS A 813 2.37 17.01 6.87
C CYS A 813 3.43 16.05 7.41
N PHE A 814 4.40 15.69 6.60
CA PHE A 814 5.51 14.81 6.97
C PHE A 814 6.81 15.22 6.28
N SER A 815 7.95 14.89 6.87
CA SER A 815 9.26 14.98 6.20
C SER A 815 9.69 13.61 5.72
N ILE A 816 10.31 13.57 4.55
CA ILE A 816 10.94 12.39 3.98
C ILE A 816 12.46 12.59 3.93
N MET A 817 13.19 11.51 4.19
CA MET A 817 14.63 11.43 4.07
C MET A 817 14.97 10.13 3.34
N VAL A 818 15.53 10.25 2.15
CA VAL A 818 15.95 9.13 1.30
C VAL A 818 17.46 9.04 1.34
N THR A 819 17.99 7.88 1.70
CA THR A 819 19.43 7.60 1.81
C THR A 819 19.77 6.29 1.11
N PRO A 820 21.00 6.13 0.61
CA PRO A 820 21.51 4.85 0.11
C PRO A 820 21.39 3.75 1.17
N ASP A 821 20.89 2.60 0.75
CA ASP A 821 20.85 1.38 1.55
C ASP A 821 21.15 0.17 0.66
N PRO A 822 22.35 -0.42 0.72
CA PRO A 822 22.71 -1.54 -0.14
C PRO A 822 21.88 -2.80 0.12
N SER A 823 21.13 -2.90 1.22
CA SER A 823 20.29 -4.06 1.53
C SER A 823 18.96 -4.10 0.76
N THR A 824 18.56 -3.00 0.11
CA THR A 824 17.30 -2.93 -0.63
C THR A 824 17.50 -3.12 -2.14
N PRO A 825 16.49 -3.63 -2.88
CA PRO A 825 16.57 -3.78 -4.33
C PRO A 825 16.82 -2.45 -5.07
N SER A 826 16.24 -1.36 -4.57
CA SER A 826 16.43 0.00 -5.10
C SER A 826 17.77 0.63 -4.72
N ARG A 827 18.55 -0.03 -3.85
CA ARG A 827 19.74 0.54 -3.19
C ARG A 827 19.46 1.82 -2.39
N LEU A 828 18.18 2.09 -2.09
CA LEU A 828 17.70 3.27 -1.37
C LEU A 828 16.74 2.85 -0.25
N ALA A 829 16.77 3.58 0.86
CA ALA A 829 15.79 3.52 1.93
C ALA A 829 15.14 4.89 2.12
N CYS A 830 13.85 4.91 2.46
CA CYS A 830 13.12 6.14 2.75
C CYS A 830 12.62 6.13 4.20
N HIS A 831 13.02 7.13 4.97
CA HIS A 831 12.54 7.40 6.31
C HIS A 831 11.49 8.51 6.26
N VAL A 832 10.32 8.26 6.84
CA VAL A 832 9.23 9.24 6.93
C VAL A 832 9.06 9.64 8.39
N MET A 833 8.94 10.94 8.65
CA MET A 833 8.60 11.48 9.97
C MET A 833 7.33 12.31 9.85
N HIS A 834 6.28 11.89 10.56
CA HIS A 834 5.04 12.65 10.64
C HIS A 834 5.26 13.92 11.47
N LEU A 835 4.91 15.08 10.92
CA LEU A 835 5.09 16.39 11.56
C LEU A 835 3.79 16.90 12.18
N SER A 836 2.71 16.98 11.39
CA SER A 836 1.42 17.49 11.85
C SER A 836 0.26 16.98 10.98
N SER A 837 -0.95 17.08 11.53
CA SER A 837 -2.19 16.70 10.85
C SER A 837 -3.28 17.72 11.14
N HIS A 838 -4.16 17.96 10.17
CA HIS A 838 -5.30 18.86 10.28
C HIS A 838 -6.56 18.16 9.77
N ARG A 839 -7.67 18.37 10.49
CA ARG A 839 -9.03 18.07 10.01
C ARG A 839 -9.94 19.24 10.35
N LEU A 840 -10.72 19.70 9.37
CA LEU A 840 -11.46 20.95 9.48
C LEU A 840 -12.54 20.90 10.58
N ASP A 841 -13.23 19.78 10.74
CA ASP A 841 -14.21 19.54 11.81
C ASP A 841 -13.57 19.60 13.21
N GLU A 842 -12.40 18.99 13.43
CA GLU A 842 -11.71 19.02 14.72
C GLU A 842 -11.24 20.43 15.08
N TYR A 843 -10.83 21.21 14.08
CA TYR A 843 -10.50 22.61 14.26
C TYR A 843 -11.73 23.37 14.79
N TRP A 844 -12.89 23.23 14.14
CA TRP A 844 -14.12 23.91 14.56
C TRP A 844 -14.70 23.38 15.88
N ASP A 845 -14.57 22.08 16.17
CA ASP A 845 -15.00 21.52 17.46
C ASP A 845 -14.15 22.05 18.62
N ARG A 846 -12.85 22.27 18.43
CA ARG A 846 -12.00 22.94 19.43
C ARG A 846 -12.39 24.40 19.64
N GLN A 847 -12.96 25.05 18.62
CA GLN A 847 -13.51 26.41 18.69
C GLN A 847 -14.90 26.51 19.34
N ARG A 848 -15.52 25.39 19.73
CA ARG A 848 -16.92 25.31 20.13
C ARG A 848 -17.23 25.86 21.53
N ASN A 849 -16.48 26.85 21.98
CA ASN A 849 -16.87 27.73 23.08
C ASN A 849 -17.46 29.03 22.50
N ARG A 850 -18.80 29.03 22.37
CA ARG A 850 -19.74 30.18 22.18
C ARG A 850 -20.52 30.18 20.84
N HIS A 851 -21.73 29.59 20.90
CA HIS A 851 -22.99 30.10 20.30
C HIS A 851 -23.15 30.26 18.77
N ARG A 852 -22.33 29.67 17.90
CA ARG A 852 -22.67 29.58 16.47
C ARG A 852 -22.37 28.20 15.89
N MET A 853 -23.41 27.52 15.39
CA MET A 853 -23.29 26.24 14.70
C MET A 853 -22.75 26.52 13.29
N VAL A 854 -21.45 26.31 13.06
CA VAL A 854 -20.90 26.18 11.70
C VAL A 854 -21.27 24.77 11.23
N LYS A 855 -22.13 24.66 10.20
CA LYS A 855 -22.46 23.38 9.58
C LYS A 855 -21.26 22.95 8.74
N VAL A 856 -20.32 22.24 9.34
CA VAL A 856 -19.21 21.61 8.61
C VAL A 856 -19.80 20.50 7.75
N ASP A 857 -19.61 20.58 6.44
CA ASP A 857 -19.97 19.50 5.54
C ASP A 857 -18.89 18.39 5.67
N PRO A 858 -19.24 17.19 6.20
CA PRO A 858 -18.30 16.10 6.31
C PRO A 858 -17.75 15.62 4.95
N GLU A 859 -18.37 16.03 3.84
CA GLU A 859 -17.96 15.71 2.48
C GLU A 859 -17.01 16.72 1.85
N THR A 860 -16.62 17.82 2.53
CA THR A 860 -15.65 18.79 1.99
C THR A 860 -14.32 18.11 1.66
N ARG A 861 -13.74 18.44 0.50
CA ARG A 861 -12.48 17.87 -0.01
C ARG A 861 -11.50 18.97 -0.33
N TYR A 862 -10.23 18.73 -0.05
CA TYR A 862 -9.13 19.51 -0.61
C TYR A 862 -8.80 18.94 -2.00
N MET A 863 -9.00 19.75 -3.03
CA MET A 863 -8.91 19.35 -4.45
C MET A 863 -7.50 19.54 -5.01
N SER A 864 -6.78 20.58 -4.55
CA SER A 864 -5.44 20.94 -5.01
C SER A 864 -4.70 21.71 -3.92
N LEU A 865 -3.37 21.58 -3.90
CA LEU A 865 -2.48 22.29 -2.99
C LEU A 865 -1.41 23.03 -3.78
N ALA A 866 -1.04 24.21 -3.30
CA ALA A 866 0.14 24.94 -3.76
C ALA A 866 0.95 25.41 -2.54
N VAL A 867 2.27 25.26 -2.60
CA VAL A 867 3.18 25.79 -1.58
C VAL A 867 3.66 27.17 -2.03
N CYS A 868 3.44 28.17 -1.20
CA CYS A 868 3.96 29.51 -1.36
C CYS A 868 5.12 29.72 -0.38
N GLU A 869 6.34 29.77 -0.90
CA GLU A 869 7.53 30.02 -0.09
C GLU A 869 7.63 31.49 0.35
N LEU A 870 7.89 31.69 1.64
CA LEU A 870 8.06 33.00 2.26
C LEU A 870 9.56 33.26 2.46
N GLU A 871 10.04 34.48 2.21
CA GLU A 871 11.46 34.83 2.40
C GLU A 871 11.83 35.14 3.85
N GLN A 872 10.84 35.22 4.76
CA GLN A 872 11.09 35.59 6.15
C GLN A 872 11.82 34.46 6.91
N PRO A 873 13.02 34.71 7.47
CA PRO A 873 13.76 33.69 8.21
C PRO A 873 12.98 33.19 9.44
N GLY A 874 12.75 31.87 9.51
CA GLY A 874 12.13 31.21 10.67
C GLY A 874 10.62 30.97 10.59
N LEU A 875 9.92 31.51 9.59
CA LEU A 875 8.53 31.16 9.27
C LEU A 875 8.53 30.03 8.22
N GLY A 876 7.73 28.98 8.45
CA GLY A 876 7.54 27.94 7.44
C GLY A 876 6.64 28.43 6.30
N PRO A 877 6.51 27.66 5.21
CA PRO A 877 5.80 28.12 4.02
C PRO A 877 4.29 28.21 4.27
N LEU A 878 3.63 28.95 3.38
CA LEU A 878 2.18 28.99 3.30
C LEU A 878 1.69 27.91 2.35
N VAL A 879 0.62 27.20 2.71
CA VAL A 879 -0.03 26.19 1.87
C VAL A 879 -1.40 26.70 1.47
N ALA A 880 -1.59 26.97 0.18
CA ALA A 880 -2.88 27.29 -0.38
C ALA A 880 -3.62 25.99 -0.76
N ALA A 881 -4.91 25.90 -0.41
CA ALA A 881 -5.76 24.75 -0.68
C ALA A 881 -7.03 25.17 -1.44
N ALA A 882 -7.26 24.53 -2.58
CA ALA A 882 -8.52 24.57 -3.32
C ALA A 882 -9.52 23.62 -2.66
N CYS A 883 -10.76 24.06 -2.44
CA CYS A 883 -11.74 23.28 -1.68
C CYS A 883 -13.04 23.05 -2.47
N SER A 884 -13.65 21.88 -2.26
CA SER A 884 -14.90 21.50 -2.93
C SER A 884 -16.14 22.31 -2.49
N ASP A 885 -16.06 22.95 -1.32
CA ASP A 885 -17.08 23.87 -0.79
C ASP A 885 -16.98 25.29 -1.40
N GLY A 886 -16.09 25.47 -2.37
CA GLY A 886 -15.86 26.72 -3.08
C GLY A 886 -15.00 27.73 -2.33
N ALA A 887 -14.27 27.27 -1.31
CA ALA A 887 -13.28 28.07 -0.62
C ALA A 887 -11.87 27.95 -1.22
N VAL A 888 -11.11 29.02 -1.10
CA VAL A 888 -9.64 28.99 -1.14
C VAL A 888 -9.15 29.25 0.29
N ARG A 889 -8.35 28.34 0.84
CA ARG A 889 -7.85 28.41 2.22
C ARG A 889 -6.33 28.49 2.25
N LEU A 890 -5.79 29.28 3.16
CA LEU A 890 -4.35 29.45 3.36
C LEU A 890 -3.96 28.93 4.74
N PHE A 891 -2.99 28.03 4.79
CA PHE A 891 -2.45 27.47 6.01
C PHE A 891 -1.00 27.88 6.22
N LEU A 892 -0.65 28.35 7.41
CA LEU A 892 0.72 28.64 7.78
C LEU A 892 1.32 27.44 8.52
N LEU A 893 2.46 26.96 8.02
CA LEU A 893 3.26 25.94 8.70
C LEU A 893 4.26 26.63 9.65
N ARG A 894 4.13 26.38 10.96
CA ARG A 894 5.05 26.88 12.00
C ARG A 894 5.85 25.74 12.61
N ASP A 895 6.92 26.10 13.33
CA ASP A 895 7.78 25.18 14.08
C ASP A 895 8.29 24.01 13.21
N SER A 896 8.87 24.33 12.05
CA SER A 896 9.36 23.34 11.08
C SER A 896 8.27 22.35 10.60
N GLY A 897 7.02 22.82 10.51
CA GLY A 897 5.87 22.04 10.03
C GLY A 897 5.13 21.24 11.10
N ARG A 898 5.49 21.40 12.38
CA ARG A 898 4.82 20.72 13.52
C ARG A 898 3.47 21.34 13.87
N ILE A 899 3.22 22.58 13.44
CA ILE A 899 1.93 23.25 13.64
C ILE A 899 1.42 23.69 12.28
N LEU A 900 0.21 23.23 11.93
CA LEU A 900 -0.51 23.60 10.72
C LEU A 900 -1.72 24.47 11.12
N GLN A 901 -1.62 25.78 10.87
CA GLN A 901 -2.61 26.77 11.31
C GLN A 901 -3.38 27.32 10.11
N LEU A 902 -4.72 27.29 10.16
CA LEU A 902 -5.56 27.98 9.19
C LEU A 902 -5.41 29.50 9.39
N LEU A 903 -4.84 30.19 8.41
CA LEU A 903 -4.56 31.62 8.45
C LEU A 903 -5.72 32.43 7.86
N ALA A 904 -6.12 32.10 6.62
CA ALA A 904 -7.14 32.86 5.90
C ALA A 904 -8.03 31.99 5.02
N GLU A 905 -9.24 32.45 4.74
CA GLU A 905 -10.15 31.82 3.78
C GLU A 905 -10.97 32.83 2.97
N THR A 906 -11.40 32.42 1.77
CA THR A 906 -12.34 33.17 0.93
C THR A 906 -13.27 32.23 0.18
N PHE A 907 -14.50 32.67 -0.07
CA PHE A 907 -15.53 31.94 -0.82
C PHE A 907 -15.90 32.69 -2.12
N HIS A 908 -14.89 33.29 -2.77
CA HIS A 908 -15.10 34.11 -3.97
C HIS A 908 -15.85 33.38 -5.08
N HIS A 909 -15.44 32.15 -5.40
CA HIS A 909 -16.00 31.35 -6.49
C HIS A 909 -17.42 30.84 -6.22
N LYS A 910 -17.80 30.60 -4.96
CA LYS A 910 -19.10 30.01 -4.54
C LYS A 910 -19.41 28.62 -5.15
N ARG A 911 -18.52 28.07 -5.95
CA ARG A 911 -18.53 26.76 -6.61
C ARG A 911 -17.20 26.07 -6.33
N CYS A 912 -17.14 24.74 -6.49
CA CYS A 912 -15.96 23.94 -6.22
C CYS A 912 -14.71 24.52 -6.90
N VAL A 913 -13.65 24.76 -6.12
CA VAL A 913 -12.34 25.18 -6.63
C VAL A 913 -11.54 23.92 -6.92
N LEU A 914 -11.09 23.76 -8.17
CA LEU A 914 -10.48 22.53 -8.67
C LEU A 914 -8.94 22.58 -8.58
N LYS A 915 -8.33 23.69 -8.97
CA LYS A 915 -6.87 23.88 -8.94
C LYS A 915 -6.48 25.21 -8.28
N VAL A 916 -5.35 25.20 -7.59
CA VAL A 916 -4.63 26.39 -7.12
C VAL A 916 -3.19 26.30 -7.59
N HIS A 917 -2.61 27.43 -7.98
CA HIS A 917 -1.23 27.53 -8.42
C HIS A 917 -0.61 28.83 -7.92
N SER A 918 0.55 28.74 -7.29
CA SER A 918 1.29 29.91 -6.79
C SER A 918 2.50 30.18 -7.66
N PHE A 919 2.78 31.45 -7.91
CA PHE A 919 3.95 31.89 -8.67
C PHE A 919 4.44 33.23 -8.12
N THR A 920 5.70 33.56 -8.39
CA THR A 920 6.30 34.79 -7.92
C THR A 920 6.67 35.70 -9.09
N HIS A 921 6.41 36.99 -8.93
CA HIS A 921 6.82 38.01 -9.88
C HIS A 921 7.88 38.90 -9.25
N GLU A 922 9.01 39.08 -9.92
CA GLU A 922 10.05 40.02 -9.52
C GLU A 922 9.86 41.33 -10.26
N ALA A 923 9.50 42.39 -9.53
CA ALA A 923 9.35 43.71 -10.12
C ALA A 923 10.74 44.33 -10.44
N PRO A 924 10.83 45.31 -11.36
CA PRO A 924 12.10 45.96 -11.74
C PRO A 924 12.86 46.60 -10.55
N ASN A 925 12.16 46.93 -9.47
CA ASN A 925 12.71 47.43 -8.22
C ASN A 925 13.24 46.33 -7.27
N GLN A 926 13.39 45.09 -7.77
CA GLN A 926 13.75 43.87 -7.02
C GLN A 926 12.81 43.48 -5.87
N ARG A 927 11.58 44.02 -5.82
CA ARG A 927 10.57 43.50 -4.89
C ARG A 927 9.91 42.25 -5.47
N ARG A 928 10.04 41.14 -4.75
CA ARG A 928 9.34 39.89 -5.04
C ARG A 928 7.89 39.98 -4.57
N ARG A 929 6.95 39.70 -5.47
CA ARG A 929 5.52 39.58 -5.19
C ARG A 929 5.08 38.13 -5.29
N LEU A 930 4.34 37.67 -4.30
CA LEU A 930 3.74 36.33 -4.27
C LEU A 930 2.30 36.39 -4.76
N LEU A 931 2.04 35.76 -5.90
CA LEU A 931 0.72 35.68 -6.53
C LEU A 931 0.15 34.27 -6.39
N LEU A 932 -1.17 34.20 -6.19
CA LEU A 932 -1.94 32.96 -6.18
C LEU A 932 -2.98 33.03 -7.29
N CYS A 933 -3.08 31.97 -8.09
CA CYS A 933 -4.16 31.77 -9.04
C CYS A 933 -5.01 30.57 -8.59
N SER A 934 -6.33 30.65 -8.77
CA SER A 934 -7.22 29.52 -8.55
C SER A 934 -8.26 29.41 -9.65
N ALA A 935 -8.68 28.18 -9.88
CA ALA A 935 -9.55 27.80 -10.99
C ALA A 935 -10.74 26.99 -10.46
N ALA A 936 -11.95 27.30 -10.93
CA ALA A 936 -13.19 26.71 -10.41
C ALA A 936 -14.01 25.96 -11.47
N THR A 937 -15.04 25.24 -11.02
CA THR A 937 -15.94 24.43 -11.87
C THR A 937 -16.80 25.25 -12.83
N ASP A 938 -16.89 26.55 -12.63
CA ASP A 938 -17.64 27.48 -13.47
C ASP A 938 -16.79 28.10 -14.60
N GLY A 939 -15.53 27.68 -14.76
CA GLY A 939 -14.64 28.18 -15.80
C GLY A 939 -13.93 29.49 -15.47
N ASN A 940 -14.03 29.97 -14.22
CA ASN A 940 -13.38 31.20 -13.78
C ASN A 940 -11.97 30.96 -13.21
N LEU A 941 -11.05 31.82 -13.62
CA LEU A 941 -9.73 32.03 -13.01
C LEU A 941 -9.76 33.29 -12.17
N ALA A 942 -9.24 33.23 -10.95
CA ALA A 942 -9.07 34.40 -10.10
C ALA A 942 -7.63 34.47 -9.57
N PHE A 943 -7.10 35.70 -9.47
CA PHE A 943 -5.73 35.99 -9.08
C PHE A 943 -5.69 36.84 -7.81
N TRP A 944 -4.82 36.50 -6.86
CA TRP A 944 -4.64 37.24 -5.60
C TRP A 944 -3.18 37.63 -5.41
N ASP A 945 -2.94 38.86 -4.95
CA ASP A 945 -1.64 39.28 -4.42
C ASP A 945 -1.57 38.99 -2.91
N LEU A 946 -0.85 37.93 -2.56
CA LEU A 946 -0.65 37.53 -1.17
C LEU A 946 0.36 38.42 -0.45
N THR A 947 1.22 39.14 -1.18
CA THR A 947 2.26 40.02 -0.61
C THR A 947 1.65 41.13 0.22
N THR A 948 0.57 41.76 -0.27
CA THR A 948 -0.14 42.84 0.43
C THR A 948 -0.68 42.42 1.80
N MET A 949 -1.04 41.15 1.96
CA MET A 949 -1.53 40.60 3.22
C MET A 949 -0.39 40.25 4.19
N LEU A 950 0.80 40.00 3.65
CA LEU A 950 1.99 39.52 4.36
C LEU A 950 3.01 40.63 4.68
N ASP A 951 2.87 41.81 4.09
CA ASP A 951 3.80 42.93 4.26
C ASP A 951 3.95 43.38 5.73
N HIS A 952 5.16 43.86 6.06
CA HIS A 952 5.69 44.05 7.41
C HIS A 952 4.79 44.92 8.32
N GLY A 953 4.32 44.32 9.42
CA GLY A 953 3.52 44.98 10.46
C GLY A 953 2.08 44.47 10.59
N SER A 954 1.66 43.52 9.73
CA SER A 954 0.34 42.90 9.83
C SER A 954 0.25 41.95 11.04
N PRO A 955 -0.74 42.11 11.94
CA PRO A 955 -0.95 41.20 13.09
C PRO A 955 -1.33 39.76 12.67
N VAL A 956 -1.48 39.50 11.37
CA VAL A 956 -1.86 38.23 10.77
C VAL A 956 -0.80 37.12 10.98
N LEU A 957 0.48 37.49 11.06
CA LEU A 957 1.59 36.54 11.26
C LEU A 957 2.00 36.37 12.74
N GLU A 958 1.53 37.24 13.64
CA GLU A 958 1.75 37.10 15.09
C GLU A 958 0.94 35.93 15.65
N ALA A 959 1.48 35.23 16.65
CA ALA A 959 0.76 34.12 17.30
C ALA A 959 -0.52 34.66 17.98
N PRO A 960 -1.73 34.21 17.61
CA PRO A 960 -2.91 34.64 18.32
C PRO A 960 -2.82 34.19 19.78
N VAL A 961 -3.01 35.12 20.72
CA VAL A 961 -3.08 34.84 22.17
C VAL A 961 -4.30 33.97 22.51
N ASP A 962 -5.31 33.95 21.62
CA ASP A 962 -6.47 33.07 21.60
C ASP A 962 -6.71 32.58 20.15
N PRO A 963 -7.15 31.33 19.93
CA PRO A 963 -7.34 30.82 18.57
C PRO A 963 -8.62 31.44 17.97
N GLY A 964 -8.50 32.60 17.33
CA GLY A 964 -9.59 33.33 16.68
C GLY A 964 -10.05 32.76 15.33
N LEU A 965 -11.12 33.33 14.77
CA LEU A 965 -11.62 33.03 13.42
C LEU A 965 -10.55 33.32 12.34
N PRO A 966 -10.50 32.56 11.24
CA PRO A 966 -9.55 32.80 10.15
C PRO A 966 -9.77 34.18 9.52
N PHE A 967 -8.68 34.80 9.03
CA PHE A 967 -8.75 36.07 8.31
C PHE A 967 -9.50 35.90 6.99
N ARG A 968 -10.18 36.95 6.52
CA ARG A 968 -10.80 36.94 5.20
C ARG A 968 -9.74 37.28 4.15
N LEU A 969 -9.60 36.44 3.12
CA LEU A 969 -8.71 36.76 2.00
C LEU A 969 -9.16 38.06 1.30
N CYS A 970 -8.21 38.85 0.82
CA CYS A 970 -8.48 40.04 0.01
C CYS A 970 -9.31 39.71 -1.25
N THR A 971 -9.92 40.73 -1.84
CA THR A 971 -10.56 40.61 -3.16
C THR A 971 -9.51 40.27 -4.20
N PRO A 972 -9.81 39.38 -5.17
CA PRO A 972 -8.87 39.06 -6.23
C PRO A 972 -8.52 40.32 -7.03
N SER A 973 -7.25 40.42 -7.43
CA SER A 973 -6.72 41.49 -8.28
C SER A 973 -7.23 41.40 -9.71
N LEU A 974 -7.57 40.19 -10.18
CA LEU A 974 -8.13 39.93 -11.50
C LEU A 974 -9.02 38.67 -11.46
N THR A 975 -10.12 38.68 -12.20
CA THR A 975 -10.97 37.51 -12.43
C THR A 975 -11.33 37.41 -13.90
N LEU A 976 -11.12 36.26 -14.51
CA LEU A 976 -11.28 35.99 -15.93
C LEU A 976 -12.15 34.74 -16.14
N GLN A 977 -13.10 34.83 -17.06
CA GLN A 977 -13.86 33.66 -17.53
C GLN A 977 -13.09 33.02 -18.68
N ALA A 978 -12.23 32.05 -18.38
CA ALA A 978 -11.36 31.41 -19.37
C ALA A 978 -12.05 30.27 -20.14
N HIS A 979 -12.99 29.57 -19.49
CA HIS A 979 -13.67 28.41 -20.08
C HIS A 979 -15.17 28.42 -19.81
N SER A 980 -15.92 27.56 -20.52
CA SER A 980 -17.36 27.37 -20.30
C SER A 980 -17.68 26.35 -19.20
N CYS A 981 -16.69 25.50 -18.88
CA CYS A 981 -16.78 24.37 -17.95
C CYS A 981 -15.62 24.41 -16.94
N GLY A 982 -15.56 23.42 -16.04
CA GLY A 982 -14.56 23.38 -14.98
C GLY A 982 -13.12 23.30 -15.48
N ILE A 983 -12.22 24.00 -14.77
CA ILE A 983 -10.78 24.03 -15.10
C ILE A 983 -10.03 23.01 -14.25
N ASN A 984 -9.54 21.94 -14.88
CA ASN A 984 -8.88 20.83 -14.18
C ASN A 984 -7.36 20.92 -14.17
N SER A 985 -6.76 21.75 -15.02
CA SER A 985 -5.31 21.91 -15.11
C SER A 985 -4.95 23.39 -15.28
N LEU A 986 -3.85 23.80 -14.64
CA LEU A 986 -3.40 25.18 -14.58
C LEU A 986 -1.88 25.21 -14.37
N HIS A 987 -1.17 25.97 -15.18
CA HIS A 987 0.27 26.17 -15.04
C HIS A 987 0.67 27.59 -15.46
N THR A 988 1.74 28.11 -14.85
CA THR A 988 2.33 29.40 -15.21
C THR A 988 3.82 29.27 -15.49
N LEU A 989 4.35 30.09 -16.40
CA LEU A 989 5.79 30.19 -16.68
C LEU A 989 6.17 31.66 -16.87
N PRO A 990 7.20 32.18 -16.16
CA PRO A 990 7.68 33.54 -16.40
C PRO A 990 8.31 33.67 -17.79
N THR A 991 8.08 34.79 -18.46
CA THR A 991 8.70 35.13 -19.74
C THR A 991 9.93 36.02 -19.53
N ARG A 992 10.77 36.13 -20.56
CA ARG A 992 11.98 37.00 -20.52
C ARG A 992 11.65 38.49 -20.38
N GLU A 993 10.42 38.88 -20.72
CA GLU A 993 9.94 40.27 -20.70
C GLU A 993 9.31 40.66 -19.35
N GLY A 994 9.38 39.78 -18.34
CA GLY A 994 8.79 40.03 -17.02
C GLY A 994 7.28 39.76 -16.95
N HIS A 995 6.68 39.23 -18.01
CA HIS A 995 5.30 38.76 -18.03
C HIS A 995 5.21 37.29 -17.59
N HIS A 996 3.99 36.78 -17.43
CA HIS A 996 3.75 35.38 -17.12
C HIS A 996 2.85 34.75 -18.18
N LEU A 997 3.30 33.64 -18.78
CA LEU A 997 2.44 32.81 -19.61
C LEU A 997 1.58 31.94 -18.69
N VAL A 998 0.27 32.04 -18.84
CA VAL A 998 -0.72 31.27 -18.07
C VAL A 998 -1.46 30.36 -19.03
N ALA A 999 -1.54 29.08 -18.70
CA ALA A 999 -2.28 28.10 -19.48
C ALA A 999 -3.22 27.29 -18.59
N SER A 1000 -4.44 27.07 -19.07
CA SER A 1000 -5.48 26.28 -18.40
C SER A 1000 -6.14 25.29 -19.35
N GLY A 1001 -6.53 24.15 -18.80
CA GLY A 1001 -7.26 23.09 -19.52
C GLY A 1001 -8.58 22.77 -18.83
N SER A 1002 -9.61 22.52 -19.64
CA SER A 1002 -11.00 22.41 -19.21
C SER A 1002 -11.58 21.00 -19.37
N GLU A 1003 -12.68 20.76 -18.65
CA GLU A 1003 -13.52 19.57 -18.75
C GLU A 1003 -14.10 19.34 -20.16
N ASP A 1004 -14.32 20.41 -20.93
CA ASP A 1004 -14.83 20.33 -22.31
C ASP A 1004 -13.75 19.99 -23.35
N GLY A 1005 -12.51 19.69 -22.92
CA GLY A 1005 -11.40 19.37 -23.80
C GLY A 1005 -10.72 20.60 -24.45
N SER A 1006 -11.10 21.83 -24.07
CA SER A 1006 -10.47 23.05 -24.57
C SER A 1006 -9.22 23.45 -23.78
N LEU A 1007 -8.31 24.16 -24.46
CA LEU A 1007 -7.16 24.82 -23.85
C LEU A 1007 -7.28 26.33 -23.98
N HIS A 1008 -6.82 27.05 -22.96
CA HIS A 1008 -6.81 28.50 -22.94
C HIS A 1008 -5.44 28.99 -22.47
N VAL A 1009 -4.79 29.85 -23.26
CA VAL A 1009 -3.42 30.32 -23.01
C VAL A 1009 -3.39 31.84 -23.16
N PHE A 1010 -2.82 32.54 -22.18
CA PHE A 1010 -2.74 33.99 -22.22
C PHE A 1010 -1.47 34.52 -21.53
N VAL A 1011 -1.07 35.73 -21.90
CA VAL A 1011 0.07 36.43 -21.32
C VAL A 1011 -0.41 37.46 -20.30
N LEU A 1012 0.04 37.32 -19.06
CA LEU A 1012 -0.31 38.16 -17.93
C LEU A 1012 0.81 39.17 -17.63
N ALA A 1013 0.51 40.45 -17.82
CA ALA A 1013 1.30 41.57 -17.33
C ALA A 1013 1.00 41.83 -15.84
N VAL A 1014 2.06 42.11 -15.09
CA VAL A 1014 2.00 42.58 -13.70
C VAL A 1014 2.54 44.00 -13.69
N GLU A 1015 1.65 44.99 -13.74
CA GLU A 1015 2.01 46.41 -13.76
C GLU A 1015 1.98 46.99 -12.34
N MET A 1016 2.96 47.84 -12.03
CA MET A 1016 3.08 48.51 -10.73
C MET A 1016 2.76 50.00 -10.92
N PRO A 1017 1.86 50.59 -10.13
CA PRO A 1017 1.60 52.03 -10.21
C PRO A 1017 2.86 52.84 -9.82
N GLU A 1018 3.19 53.87 -10.59
CA GLU A 1018 4.21 54.86 -10.26
C GLU A 1018 3.81 55.64 -8.99
N PRO A 1019 4.75 55.98 -8.08
CA PRO A 1019 4.42 56.66 -6.83
C PRO A 1019 3.76 58.04 -7.01
N GLU A 1020 3.93 58.68 -8.17
CA GLU A 1020 3.40 60.03 -8.45
C GLU A 1020 1.89 60.04 -8.78
N GLU A 1021 1.27 58.89 -9.11
CA GLU A 1021 -0.16 58.80 -9.44
C GLU A 1021 -1.06 58.41 -8.24
N ALA A 1022 -0.47 58.11 -7.08
CA ALA A 1022 -1.20 57.67 -5.88
C ALA A 1022 -1.69 58.86 -5.05
N VAL A 1023 -2.84 59.46 -5.44
CA VAL A 1023 -3.56 60.41 -4.58
C VAL A 1023 -4.36 59.61 -3.53
N GLY A 1024 -3.78 59.41 -2.34
CA GLY A 1024 -4.45 58.89 -1.14
C GLY A 1024 -3.79 57.63 -0.54
N GLU A 1025 -3.96 57.42 0.77
CA GLU A 1025 -3.43 56.29 1.58
C GLU A 1025 -3.96 54.88 1.18
N ALA A 1026 -4.44 54.69 -0.05
CA ALA A 1026 -4.75 53.37 -0.58
C ALA A 1026 -3.45 52.74 -1.12
N GLY A 1027 -3.00 51.67 -0.45
CA GLY A 1027 -1.74 50.99 -0.79
C GLY A 1027 -1.60 50.63 -2.27
N LEU A 1028 -0.34 50.61 -2.75
CA LEU A 1028 0.06 50.23 -4.11
C LEU A 1028 -0.33 48.77 -4.42
N VAL A 1029 -1.54 48.56 -4.95
CA VAL A 1029 -2.02 47.25 -5.45
C VAL A 1029 -1.51 47.05 -6.88
N PRO A 1030 -0.89 45.91 -7.23
CA PRO A 1030 -0.49 45.64 -8.60
C PRO A 1030 -1.72 45.53 -9.53
N GLN A 1031 -1.63 46.14 -10.71
CA GLN A 1031 -2.63 45.96 -11.77
C GLN A 1031 -2.23 44.76 -12.63
N LEU A 1032 -3.07 43.73 -12.62
CA LEU A 1032 -2.90 42.56 -13.46
C LEU A 1032 -3.68 42.76 -14.77
N ARG A 1033 -3.01 42.63 -15.91
CA ARG A 1033 -3.61 42.83 -17.24
C ARG A 1033 -3.27 41.68 -18.17
N VAL A 1034 -4.27 41.22 -18.92
CA VAL A 1034 -4.07 40.26 -20.02
C VAL A 1034 -3.62 41.02 -21.27
N ILE A 1035 -2.50 40.60 -21.86
CA ILE A 1035 -1.91 41.23 -23.05
C ILE A 1035 -2.36 40.49 -24.31
N GLU A 1036 -2.22 39.17 -24.29
CA GLU A 1036 -2.56 38.26 -25.39
C GLU A 1036 -3.36 37.10 -24.82
N GLU A 1037 -4.33 36.61 -25.57
CA GLU A 1037 -5.25 35.55 -25.16
C GLU A 1037 -5.58 34.66 -26.36
N TYR A 1038 -5.51 33.35 -26.16
CA TYR A 1038 -5.72 32.33 -27.18
C TYR A 1038 -6.56 31.19 -26.59
N SER A 1039 -7.52 30.72 -27.37
CA SER A 1039 -8.39 29.60 -26.99
C SER A 1039 -8.37 28.56 -28.10
N VAL A 1040 -7.98 27.33 -27.77
CA VAL A 1040 -8.02 26.18 -28.68
C VAL A 1040 -9.22 25.31 -28.31
N PRO A 1041 -10.38 25.48 -28.99
CA PRO A 1041 -11.52 24.61 -28.77
C PRO A 1041 -11.20 23.20 -29.28
N CYS A 1042 -11.77 22.18 -28.62
CA CYS A 1042 -11.60 20.78 -29.02
C CYS A 1042 -10.12 20.33 -29.12
N ALA A 1043 -9.24 20.88 -28.27
CA ALA A 1043 -7.84 20.48 -28.21
C ALA A 1043 -7.69 18.98 -27.88
N HIS A 1044 -8.64 18.44 -27.10
CA HIS A 1044 -8.80 17.03 -26.78
C HIS A 1044 -10.25 16.59 -26.95
N ALA A 1045 -10.47 15.27 -27.07
CA ALA A 1045 -11.81 14.70 -27.17
C ALA A 1045 -12.51 14.56 -25.80
N ALA A 1046 -11.79 14.76 -24.70
CA ALA A 1046 -12.27 14.66 -23.33
C ALA A 1046 -11.52 15.64 -22.40
N HIS A 1047 -11.87 15.60 -21.11
CA HIS A 1047 -11.33 16.46 -20.04
C HIS A 1047 -9.79 16.55 -20.05
N VAL A 1048 -9.25 17.77 -20.04
CA VAL A 1048 -7.80 18.01 -19.91
C VAL A 1048 -7.40 18.03 -18.43
N THR A 1049 -6.77 16.96 -17.96
CA THR A 1049 -6.40 16.79 -16.54
C THR A 1049 -4.95 17.14 -16.24
N GLY A 1050 -4.07 17.05 -17.25
CA GLY A 1050 -2.67 17.44 -17.16
C GLY A 1050 -2.32 18.57 -18.12
N LEU A 1051 -1.59 19.57 -17.63
CA LEU A 1051 -1.05 20.64 -18.47
C LEU A 1051 0.25 21.18 -17.87
N LYS A 1052 1.29 21.34 -18.70
CA LYS A 1052 2.55 21.95 -18.28
C LYS A 1052 3.21 22.74 -19.41
N ILE A 1053 3.62 23.96 -19.09
CA ILE A 1053 4.46 24.79 -19.97
C ILE A 1053 5.90 24.44 -19.63
N LEU A 1054 6.61 23.81 -20.57
CA LEU A 1054 7.98 23.32 -20.37
C LEU A 1054 9.01 24.40 -20.66
N SER A 1055 8.74 25.21 -21.69
CA SER A 1055 9.54 26.36 -22.07
C SER A 1055 8.61 27.42 -22.69
N PRO A 1056 9.09 28.65 -22.93
CA PRO A 1056 8.29 29.67 -23.61
C PRO A 1056 7.79 29.26 -25.00
N SER A 1057 8.36 28.20 -25.60
CA SER A 1057 8.00 27.70 -26.93
C SER A 1057 7.32 26.33 -26.93
N LEU A 1058 7.20 25.64 -25.79
CA LEU A 1058 6.71 24.27 -25.73
C LEU A 1058 5.79 24.05 -24.53
N MET A 1059 4.60 23.52 -24.82
CA MET A 1059 3.62 23.09 -23.84
C MET A 1059 3.18 21.65 -24.12
N VAL A 1060 2.87 20.92 -23.06
CA VAL A 1060 2.32 19.56 -23.14
C VAL A 1060 1.01 19.47 -22.37
N SER A 1061 0.05 18.73 -22.91
CA SER A 1061 -1.23 18.45 -22.26
C SER A 1061 -1.56 16.95 -22.29
N ALA A 1062 -2.28 16.51 -21.27
CA ALA A 1062 -2.80 15.15 -21.16
C ALA A 1062 -4.31 15.19 -20.85
N SER A 1063 -5.06 14.29 -21.49
CA SER A 1063 -6.52 14.19 -21.36
C SER A 1063 -6.99 12.75 -21.22
N ILE A 1064 -8.16 12.57 -20.60
CA ILE A 1064 -8.83 11.26 -20.41
C ILE A 1064 -9.04 10.49 -21.74
N ASP A 1065 -8.95 11.16 -22.89
CA ASP A 1065 -8.91 10.53 -24.21
C ASP A 1065 -7.64 9.72 -24.51
N GLN A 1066 -6.76 9.56 -23.51
CA GLN A 1066 -5.50 8.80 -23.56
C GLN A 1066 -4.46 9.40 -24.52
N ARG A 1067 -4.47 10.72 -24.70
CA ARG A 1067 -3.51 11.44 -25.56
C ARG A 1067 -2.62 12.39 -24.79
N LEU A 1068 -1.30 12.23 -24.97
CA LEU A 1068 -0.28 13.19 -24.59
C LEU A 1068 0.04 14.03 -25.81
N THR A 1069 -0.38 15.30 -25.82
CA THR A 1069 -0.29 16.19 -26.98
C THR A 1069 0.70 17.32 -26.72
N PHE A 1070 1.57 17.57 -27.70
CA PHE A 1070 2.57 18.62 -27.69
C PHE A 1070 2.11 19.82 -28.51
N TRP A 1071 2.33 21.01 -27.95
CA TRP A 1071 1.91 22.28 -28.49
C TRP A 1071 3.10 23.21 -28.60
N ARG A 1072 3.28 23.80 -29.78
CA ARG A 1072 4.24 24.88 -29.98
C ARG A 1072 3.59 26.18 -29.54
N LEU A 1073 4.30 26.88 -28.67
CA LEU A 1073 4.02 28.24 -28.25
C LEU A 1073 4.94 29.18 -29.07
N GLY A 1074 4.41 30.28 -29.58
CA GLY A 1074 5.15 31.27 -30.38
C GLY A 1074 4.38 32.60 -30.36
N HIS A 1075 4.88 33.65 -31.00
CA HIS A 1075 4.18 34.94 -31.11
C HIS A 1075 2.89 34.80 -31.96
N GLY A 1076 1.86 34.12 -31.43
CA GLY A 1076 0.64 33.64 -32.08
C GLY A 1076 -0.12 32.57 -31.24
N GLU A 1077 -1.10 31.90 -31.83
CA GLU A 1077 -1.93 30.86 -31.18
C GLU A 1077 -1.15 29.54 -30.91
N PRO A 1078 -1.43 28.80 -29.82
CA PRO A 1078 -0.86 27.46 -29.60
C PRO A 1078 -1.14 26.53 -30.79
N THR A 1079 -0.09 25.95 -31.37
CA THR A 1079 -0.21 25.09 -32.56
C THR A 1079 0.10 23.64 -32.24
N PHE A 1080 -0.75 22.73 -32.70
CA PHE A 1080 -0.56 21.28 -32.56
C PHE A 1080 0.73 20.82 -33.23
N MET A 1081 1.56 20.07 -32.51
CA MET A 1081 2.78 19.46 -33.04
C MET A 1081 2.59 17.97 -33.32
N ASN A 1082 2.39 17.19 -32.26
CA ASN A 1082 2.14 15.75 -32.34
C ASN A 1082 1.39 15.27 -31.10
N SER A 1083 0.93 14.01 -31.15
CA SER A 1083 0.22 13.36 -30.06
C SER A 1083 0.61 11.89 -29.96
N THR A 1084 0.87 11.43 -28.75
CA THR A 1084 1.19 10.04 -28.43
C THR A 1084 0.05 9.45 -27.60
N VAL A 1085 -0.33 8.20 -27.91
CA VAL A 1085 -1.29 7.46 -27.10
C VAL A 1085 -0.55 6.83 -25.93
N TYR A 1086 -1.05 7.06 -24.72
CA TYR A 1086 -0.62 6.37 -23.52
C TYR A 1086 -1.67 5.38 -23.05
N HIS A 1087 -1.27 4.44 -22.20
CA HIS A 1087 -2.10 3.27 -21.87
C HIS A 1087 -2.80 3.38 -20.52
N VAL A 1088 -2.40 4.35 -19.69
CA VAL A 1088 -3.07 4.68 -18.42
C VAL A 1088 -4.50 5.18 -18.69
N PRO A 1089 -5.54 4.49 -18.23
CA PRO A 1089 -6.92 5.00 -18.28
C PRO A 1089 -7.16 6.05 -17.20
N ASP A 1090 -8.16 6.91 -17.40
CA ASP A 1090 -8.64 7.91 -16.43
C ASP A 1090 -7.50 8.70 -15.78
N VAL A 1091 -6.62 9.29 -16.59
CA VAL A 1091 -5.52 10.12 -16.10
C VAL A 1091 -6.06 11.22 -15.18
N ALA A 1092 -5.56 11.27 -13.95
CA ALA A 1092 -5.98 12.24 -12.95
C ALA A 1092 -5.01 13.40 -12.82
N ASP A 1093 -3.71 13.16 -13.02
CA ASP A 1093 -2.67 14.16 -12.84
C ASP A 1093 -1.41 13.83 -13.66
N MET A 1094 -0.63 14.87 -13.93
CA MET A 1094 0.59 14.80 -14.72
C MET A 1094 1.65 15.71 -14.10
N ASP A 1095 2.88 15.23 -13.99
CA ASP A 1095 4.04 16.08 -13.68
C ASP A 1095 5.15 15.83 -14.70
N CYS A 1096 5.68 16.91 -15.28
CA CYS A 1096 6.78 16.87 -16.23
C CYS A 1096 7.98 17.63 -15.70
N TRP A 1097 9.19 17.20 -16.03
CA TRP A 1097 10.39 17.83 -15.53
C TRP A 1097 11.60 17.63 -16.46
N PRO A 1098 12.56 18.57 -16.45
CA PRO A 1098 13.83 18.37 -17.14
C PRO A 1098 14.68 17.34 -16.39
N VAL A 1099 15.39 16.48 -17.13
CA VAL A 1099 16.40 15.56 -16.60
C VAL A 1099 17.78 16.19 -16.70
N SER A 1100 18.22 16.50 -17.92
CA SER A 1100 19.40 17.31 -18.23
C SER A 1100 19.29 17.81 -19.68
N PRO A 1101 20.12 18.77 -20.12
CA PRO A 1101 20.17 19.20 -21.52
C PRO A 1101 20.45 18.05 -22.51
N GLU A 1102 21.10 16.97 -22.04
CA GLU A 1102 21.45 15.79 -22.85
C GLU A 1102 20.36 14.71 -22.80
N PHE A 1103 19.55 14.65 -21.73
CA PHE A 1103 18.53 13.61 -21.47
C PHE A 1103 17.08 14.10 -21.63
N GLY A 1104 16.89 15.35 -22.07
CA GLY A 1104 15.57 15.92 -22.38
C GLY A 1104 14.65 16.06 -21.16
N HIS A 1105 13.36 15.79 -21.38
CA HIS A 1105 12.31 15.87 -20.36
C HIS A 1105 11.72 14.50 -20.07
N ARG A 1106 11.22 14.36 -18.83
CA ARG A 1106 10.42 13.23 -18.39
C ARG A 1106 9.02 13.67 -17.97
N CYS A 1107 8.07 12.76 -18.07
CA CYS A 1107 6.68 12.95 -17.67
C CYS A 1107 6.16 11.71 -16.99
N ALA A 1108 5.55 11.87 -15.82
CA ALA A 1108 4.79 10.82 -15.17
C ALA A 1108 3.29 11.11 -15.27
N LEU A 1109 2.53 10.12 -15.75
CA LEU A 1109 1.08 10.15 -15.90
C LEU A 1109 0.46 9.17 -14.89
N GLY A 1110 -0.36 9.69 -13.97
CA GLY A 1110 -1.07 8.88 -12.98
C GLY A 1110 -2.57 8.80 -13.28
N GLY A 1111 -3.13 7.59 -13.21
CA GLY A 1111 -4.56 7.30 -13.39
C GLY A 1111 -4.86 5.90 -12.87
N GLN A 1112 -5.52 5.03 -13.65
CA GLN A 1112 -5.60 3.59 -13.34
C GLN A 1112 -4.26 2.88 -13.66
N GLY A 1113 -3.21 3.27 -12.95
CA GLY A 1113 -1.83 2.86 -13.19
C GLY A 1113 -0.90 4.06 -13.30
N LEU A 1114 0.37 3.79 -13.59
CA LEU A 1114 1.43 4.78 -13.77
C LEU A 1114 2.19 4.51 -15.06
N GLU A 1115 2.40 5.54 -15.87
CA GLU A 1115 3.25 5.47 -17.04
C GLU A 1115 4.22 6.66 -17.06
N VAL A 1116 5.47 6.39 -17.44
CA VAL A 1116 6.53 7.39 -17.51
C VAL A 1116 7.06 7.47 -18.94
N TYR A 1117 7.04 8.69 -19.47
CA TYR A 1117 7.58 9.02 -20.78
C TYR A 1117 8.86 9.84 -20.66
N ASN A 1118 9.74 9.67 -21.63
CA ASN A 1118 10.84 10.58 -21.92
C ASN A 1118 10.73 11.13 -23.35
N TRP A 1119 11.25 12.33 -23.58
CA TRP A 1119 11.47 12.88 -24.91
C TRP A 1119 12.61 13.89 -24.90
N TYR A 1120 13.17 14.15 -26.07
CA TYR A 1120 14.21 15.14 -26.29
C TYR A 1120 13.61 16.39 -26.96
N ASP A 1121 14.19 17.55 -26.67
CA ASP A 1121 13.77 18.85 -27.20
C ASP A 1121 14.12 19.03 -28.68
#